data_AF-A0A7C1I3K2-F1
#
_entry.id   AF-A0A7C1I3K2-F1
#
_cell.length_a   1.000
_cell.length_b   1.000
_cell.length_c   1.000
_cell.angle_alpha   90.00
_cell.angle_beta   90.00
_cell.angle_gamma   90.00
#
_symmetry.space_group_name_H-M   'P 1'
#
loop_
_entity.id
_entity.type
_entity.pdbx_description
1 polymer ?
#
loop_
_entity_poly.entity_id
_entity_poly.type
_entity_poly.pdbx_seq_one_letter_code
_entity_poly.pdbx_strand_id
1 'polypeptide(L)'
;MGTVLAVDRNPETISAVIAALSSAIPGTSVVNVGSAAEAARELAGNGCDFVVVNRESLGEEAMEICRNLKKDACTRNLPVIMLVAGEGGAAASMPTSSTSCADVLMTLPINEKDIADQARAFHRAAAGGDLASENRALRRILGEKIRSLRERTYEHDKRVKELNCLYGISELRERPGITIEGILQGVAELIPPSWQYPEITCARVIMGYQEFKTSNFRETPWKQSCDIHVHGEWAGKLEAYYLECPESGKMPFLEQEDYLLGAIAERLGKIAERVQAEEALRVERDNILSILMSMDDGVYKVSDQFVIEYTNPALEREFGPLDGRLCYNYFKGRSTPCEECMLDRVVVGRGKVRREWFFQCNGRTYDVVSTPLTNADGSVSKLSILRDVSALVKAQKALEERERLYRSVTEFIADGAVMVQEGLILFANHSFTEVFEYGIDELRGMRTTDLFAVEFRDLFRRVFDPGEQDETLGGALRGVCVRKSGREFWVSVHRSLIDLKNKPAILATMRDVTEEVHWEMSIQEESEYLRRENIKLKSSIKERYKFGRIVGKSPPMQKVYELILKAAGSDVNVLILGESGTGKELVARAVHEMSARAGKPFIPVNCGAIPESLVESEFFGHRRGAFTGAHIDKTGYLESANGGTLFLDEVGELGVNMQVKLLRSFEAGVYTPVGDTQERYSRLRLIAATNRDFNAMVGSGQIRQDFYYRISILPIVLPPLREKKEDIPLLVEHFLRLYFKGKKIPSIPAKVMDMFYMHNWPGNVRELQGVIQRYLAVGNFHFLSPKNMGLKNWEEEEEETLAEQPMQVGELRGALEDFEKRFIKNALDQCRWHRGKTAGLLGVDPKTLYTKMQKLGL
;
A
#
# COMPACT_ATOMS: atom_id res chain seq x y z
N MET A 1 57.04 8.03 -119.72
CA MET A 1 55.74 8.65 -120.03
C MET A 1 55.33 9.39 -118.77
N GLY A 2 55.57 10.70 -118.68
CA GLY A 2 55.37 11.42 -117.42
C GLY A 2 54.00 12.05 -117.28
N THR A 3 53.34 11.86 -116.13
CA THR A 3 52.05 12.48 -115.76
C THR A 3 52.25 13.49 -114.62
N VAL A 4 51.69 14.70 -114.71
CA VAL A 4 51.84 15.75 -113.68
C VAL A 4 50.58 15.85 -112.81
N LEU A 5 50.64 15.54 -111.51
CA LEU A 5 49.55 15.70 -110.55
C LEU A 5 49.69 17.02 -109.76
N ALA A 6 48.60 17.80 -109.66
CA ALA A 6 48.54 18.97 -108.78
C ALA A 6 47.80 18.62 -107.47
N VAL A 7 48.34 19.00 -106.31
CA VAL A 7 47.72 18.67 -105.01
C VAL A 7 47.73 19.88 -104.09
N ASP A 8 46.68 20.03 -103.28
CA ASP A 8 46.51 21.16 -102.36
C ASP A 8 47.42 21.05 -101.12
N ARG A 9 47.72 22.19 -100.50
CA ARG A 9 48.95 22.49 -99.71
C ARG A 9 49.25 21.67 -98.44
N ASN A 10 48.51 20.60 -98.14
CA ASN A 10 48.78 19.83 -96.94
C ASN A 10 49.90 18.77 -97.20
N PRO A 11 51.08 18.87 -96.53
CA PRO A 11 52.21 17.95 -96.73
C PRO A 11 51.86 16.48 -96.49
N GLU A 12 50.88 16.22 -95.63
CA GLU A 12 50.36 14.88 -95.35
C GLU A 12 49.60 14.32 -96.55
N THR A 13 48.80 15.13 -97.23
CA THR A 13 48.04 14.72 -98.43
C THR A 13 48.97 14.44 -99.59
N ILE A 14 50.01 15.27 -99.79
CA ILE A 14 51.04 15.02 -100.81
C ILE A 14 51.77 13.70 -100.53
N SER A 15 52.17 13.46 -99.28
CA SER A 15 52.83 12.21 -98.88
C SER A 15 51.93 10.98 -99.05
N ALA A 16 50.64 11.10 -98.70
CA ALA A 16 49.66 10.04 -98.85
C ALA A 16 49.39 9.71 -100.32
N VAL A 17 49.31 10.72 -101.20
CA VAL A 17 49.13 10.52 -102.64
C VAL A 17 50.38 9.86 -103.26
N ILE A 18 51.59 10.29 -102.89
CA ILE A 18 52.83 9.66 -103.35
C ILE A 18 52.90 8.20 -102.89
N ALA A 19 52.57 7.93 -101.62
CA ALA A 19 52.54 6.58 -101.07
C ALA A 19 51.48 5.70 -101.75
N ALA A 20 50.27 6.23 -102.00
CA ALA A 20 49.19 5.52 -102.67
C ALA A 20 49.53 5.19 -104.12
N LEU A 21 50.15 6.11 -104.87
CA LEU A 21 50.57 5.89 -106.25
C LEU A 21 51.71 4.85 -106.33
N SER A 22 52.72 4.98 -105.46
CA SER A 22 53.84 4.03 -105.41
C SER A 22 53.41 2.63 -104.98
N SER A 23 52.38 2.54 -104.13
CA SER A 23 51.72 1.30 -103.71
C SER A 23 50.88 0.68 -104.82
N ALA A 24 50.09 1.50 -105.52
CA ALA A 24 49.15 1.03 -106.53
C ALA A 24 49.84 0.53 -107.81
N ILE A 25 51.01 1.08 -108.16
CA ILE A 25 51.78 0.70 -109.35
C ILE A 25 53.24 0.47 -108.95
N PRO A 26 53.65 -0.78 -108.66
CA PRO A 26 55.02 -1.08 -108.26
C PRO A 26 56.03 -0.78 -109.39
N GLY A 27 57.10 -0.04 -109.09
CA GLY A 27 58.21 0.23 -110.02
C GLY A 27 58.18 1.60 -110.72
N THR A 28 57.16 2.42 -110.51
CA THR A 28 57.07 3.78 -111.07
C THR A 28 57.81 4.81 -110.22
N SER A 29 58.52 5.73 -110.88
CA SER A 29 59.20 6.85 -110.21
C SER A 29 58.26 8.05 -110.01
N VAL A 30 58.11 8.50 -108.77
CA VAL A 30 57.28 9.65 -108.39
C VAL A 30 58.16 10.70 -107.72
N VAL A 31 58.21 11.91 -108.27
CA VAL A 31 59.03 13.02 -107.74
C VAL A 31 58.14 14.19 -107.34
N ASN A 32 58.37 14.73 -106.13
CA ASN A 32 57.75 15.98 -105.67
C ASN A 32 58.66 17.14 -106.04
N VAL A 33 58.14 18.14 -106.75
CA VAL A 33 58.91 19.31 -107.18
C VAL A 33 58.25 20.61 -106.73
N GLY A 34 59.07 21.60 -106.36
CA GLY A 34 58.58 22.87 -105.79
C GLY A 34 58.10 23.86 -106.84
N SER A 35 58.56 23.72 -108.08
CA SER A 35 58.22 24.61 -109.19
C SER A 35 57.94 23.85 -110.49
N ALA A 36 57.16 24.48 -111.37
CA ALA A 36 56.88 23.92 -112.68
C ALA A 36 58.10 23.83 -113.62
N ALA A 37 59.08 24.72 -113.46
CA ALA A 37 60.33 24.67 -114.22
C ALA A 37 61.21 23.47 -113.81
N GLU A 38 61.09 23.00 -112.56
CA GLU A 38 61.69 21.73 -112.11
C GLU A 38 60.92 20.52 -112.62
N ALA A 39 59.57 20.58 -112.62
CA ALA A 39 58.73 19.53 -113.20
C ALA A 39 59.11 19.22 -114.66
N ALA A 40 59.30 20.27 -115.48
CA ALA A 40 59.72 20.10 -116.86
C ALA A 40 61.11 19.49 -117.01
N ARG A 41 62.06 19.86 -116.13
CA ARG A 41 63.43 19.30 -116.13
C ARG A 41 63.45 17.83 -115.74
N GLU A 42 62.73 17.44 -114.70
CA GLU A 42 62.68 16.05 -114.24
C GLU A 42 62.01 15.13 -115.28
N LEU A 43 60.97 15.64 -115.94
CA LEU A 43 60.28 14.93 -117.03
C LEU A 43 61.13 14.78 -118.29
N ALA A 44 61.93 15.78 -118.64
CA ALA A 44 62.77 15.77 -119.84
C ALA A 44 64.15 15.12 -119.64
N GLY A 45 64.70 15.14 -118.43
CA GLY A 45 66.08 14.72 -118.13
C GLY A 45 66.24 13.39 -117.41
N ASN A 46 65.31 13.00 -116.52
CA ASN A 46 65.51 11.88 -115.59
C ASN A 46 64.52 10.71 -115.75
N GLY A 47 63.61 10.77 -116.74
CA GLY A 47 62.74 9.65 -117.09
C GLY A 47 61.67 9.31 -116.04
N CYS A 48 61.14 10.31 -115.33
CA CYS A 48 60.13 10.11 -114.30
C CYS A 48 58.72 9.79 -114.85
N ASP A 49 57.98 8.89 -114.19
CA ASP A 49 56.62 8.48 -114.60
C ASP A 49 55.53 9.40 -114.04
N PHE A 50 55.72 9.92 -112.82
CA PHE A 50 54.80 10.87 -112.19
C PHE A 50 55.55 12.04 -111.53
N VAL A 51 55.04 13.25 -111.70
CA VAL A 51 55.52 14.44 -111.00
C VAL A 51 54.38 15.07 -110.22
N VAL A 52 54.58 15.31 -108.94
CA VAL A 52 53.59 15.95 -108.06
C VAL A 52 54.01 17.40 -107.82
N VAL A 53 53.10 18.35 -108.05
CA VAL A 53 53.34 19.79 -107.89
C VAL A 53 52.28 20.39 -106.96
N ASN A 54 52.69 21.33 -106.13
CA ASN A 54 51.80 22.06 -105.24
C ASN A 54 50.87 23.03 -106.02
N ARG A 55 49.56 22.98 -105.75
CA ARG A 55 48.53 23.80 -106.38
C ARG A 55 48.79 25.31 -106.30
N GLU A 56 49.28 25.82 -105.17
CA GLU A 56 49.54 27.26 -105.03
C GLU A 56 50.78 27.74 -105.81
N SER A 57 51.72 26.84 -106.12
CA SER A 57 52.89 27.14 -106.95
C SER A 57 52.57 27.21 -108.45
N LEU A 58 51.36 26.80 -108.84
CA LEU A 58 50.87 26.65 -110.20
C LEU A 58 49.89 27.78 -110.56
N GLY A 59 50.23 29.07 -110.41
CA GLY A 59 49.36 30.20 -110.78
C GLY A 59 48.85 30.18 -112.23
N GLU A 60 48.41 31.30 -112.84
CA GLU A 60 48.00 31.30 -114.28
C GLU A 60 49.03 30.67 -115.24
N GLU A 61 50.29 30.57 -114.81
CA GLU A 61 51.38 29.80 -115.43
C GLU A 61 51.05 28.31 -115.65
N ALA A 62 50.14 27.69 -114.89
CA ALA A 62 49.52 26.36 -115.04
C ALA A 62 49.39 25.86 -116.48
N MET A 63 48.53 26.57 -117.20
CA MET A 63 48.20 26.31 -118.59
C MET A 63 49.36 26.67 -119.53
N GLU A 64 50.20 27.61 -119.14
CA GLU A 64 51.40 28.01 -119.90
C GLU A 64 52.51 26.95 -119.83
N ILE A 65 52.66 26.27 -118.70
CA ILE A 65 53.55 25.12 -118.52
C ILE A 65 53.07 23.93 -119.35
N CYS A 66 51.76 23.60 -119.31
CA CYS A 66 51.18 22.58 -120.18
C CYS A 66 51.40 22.91 -121.66
N ARG A 67 51.23 24.18 -122.06
CA ARG A 67 51.54 24.63 -123.43
C ARG A 67 53.04 24.55 -123.74
N ASN A 68 53.94 24.91 -122.82
CA ASN A 68 55.38 24.91 -123.04
C ASN A 68 55.94 23.47 -123.10
N LEU A 69 55.47 22.56 -122.25
CA LEU A 69 55.76 21.13 -122.33
C LEU A 69 55.25 20.50 -123.65
N LYS A 70 54.14 21.00 -124.19
CA LYS A 70 53.63 20.59 -125.51
C LYS A 70 54.41 21.22 -126.68
N LYS A 71 55.15 22.30 -126.45
CA LYS A 71 56.00 22.95 -127.47
C LYS A 71 57.38 22.31 -127.57
N ASP A 72 57.91 21.77 -126.48
CA ASP A 72 59.22 21.13 -126.47
C ASP A 72 59.21 19.78 -127.21
N ALA A 73 60.17 19.57 -128.10
CA ALA A 73 60.14 18.49 -129.08
C ALA A 73 60.18 17.09 -128.43
N CYS A 74 60.82 16.98 -127.26
CA CYS A 74 60.93 15.73 -126.52
C CYS A 74 59.67 15.38 -125.70
N THR A 75 58.84 16.36 -125.33
CA THR A 75 57.70 16.17 -124.41
C THR A 75 56.32 16.35 -125.07
N ARG A 76 56.27 16.78 -126.34
CA ARG A 76 55.03 17.05 -127.10
C ARG A 76 53.98 15.93 -127.09
N ASN A 77 54.42 14.67 -127.01
CA ASN A 77 53.55 13.50 -127.06
C ASN A 77 53.23 12.89 -125.68
N LEU A 78 53.59 13.55 -124.57
CA LEU A 78 53.26 13.08 -123.23
C LEU A 78 51.81 13.47 -122.83
N PRO A 79 51.03 12.56 -122.23
CA PRO A 79 49.74 12.90 -121.62
C PRO A 79 49.97 13.67 -120.32
N VAL A 80 49.39 14.87 -120.21
CA VAL A 80 49.44 15.69 -118.98
C VAL A 80 48.04 15.68 -118.37
N ILE A 81 47.89 15.23 -117.11
CA ILE A 81 46.58 15.11 -116.44
C ILE A 81 46.61 15.89 -115.14
N MET A 82 45.92 17.03 -115.10
CA MET A 82 45.86 17.89 -113.90
C MET A 82 44.68 17.49 -113.00
N LEU A 83 44.96 16.90 -111.84
CA LEU A 83 43.96 16.60 -110.80
C LEU A 83 43.94 17.74 -109.77
N VAL A 84 42.76 18.11 -109.22
CA VAL A 84 42.64 19.15 -108.18
C VAL A 84 41.76 18.60 -107.06
N ALA A 85 42.33 18.39 -105.87
CA ALA A 85 41.59 18.00 -104.67
C ALA A 85 41.02 19.23 -103.95
N GLY A 86 39.77 19.17 -103.48
CA GLY A 86 39.16 20.24 -102.68
C GLY A 86 38.07 19.70 -101.77
N GLU A 87 38.10 20.12 -100.50
CA GLU A 87 37.02 19.87 -99.53
C GLU A 87 35.82 20.78 -99.83
N GLY A 88 34.61 20.22 -99.68
CA GLY A 88 33.31 20.80 -100.04
C GLY A 88 33.20 22.33 -99.98
N GLY A 89 33.21 22.95 -101.16
CA GLY A 89 32.85 24.34 -101.40
C GLY A 89 32.23 24.49 -102.79
N ALA A 90 31.16 25.26 -102.91
CA ALA A 90 30.36 25.42 -104.13
C ALA A 90 31.21 25.72 -105.37
N ALA A 91 30.86 25.08 -106.49
CA ALA A 91 31.48 25.29 -107.79
C ALA A 91 31.47 26.78 -108.18
N ALA A 92 32.62 27.43 -108.05
CA ALA A 92 32.84 28.75 -108.64
C ALA A 92 32.81 28.61 -110.16
N SER A 93 31.84 29.29 -110.77
CA SER A 93 31.64 29.40 -112.21
C SER A 93 32.85 30.04 -112.91
N MET A 94 33.47 29.37 -113.87
CA MET A 94 34.32 29.97 -114.90
C MET A 94 34.37 29.12 -116.19
N PRO A 95 34.70 29.74 -117.34
CA PRO A 95 33.83 29.72 -118.52
C PRO A 95 34.09 28.55 -119.47
N THR A 96 32.99 28.05 -120.05
CA THR A 96 32.98 27.09 -121.15
C THR A 96 33.18 27.81 -122.49
N SER A 97 34.38 27.73 -123.06
CA SER A 97 34.54 27.95 -124.51
C SER A 97 35.60 27.03 -125.12
N SER A 98 35.10 26.22 -126.06
CA SER A 98 35.74 25.81 -127.33
C SER A 98 37.15 25.20 -127.26
N THR A 99 37.21 23.86 -127.28
CA THR A 99 37.56 23.01 -128.44
C THR A 99 39.04 22.77 -128.64
N SER A 100 39.39 21.47 -128.67
CA SER A 100 40.68 20.92 -129.13
C SER A 100 41.87 21.04 -128.17
N CYS A 101 41.78 20.34 -127.03
CA CYS A 101 42.83 19.44 -126.53
C CYS A 101 42.26 18.65 -125.34
N ALA A 102 42.59 17.37 -125.25
CA ALA A 102 42.09 16.48 -124.22
C ALA A 102 42.70 16.81 -122.85
N ASP A 103 42.08 17.75 -122.13
CA ASP A 103 42.43 18.10 -120.75
C ASP A 103 41.20 17.81 -119.86
N VAL A 104 41.24 16.73 -119.07
CA VAL A 104 40.18 16.37 -118.12
C VAL A 104 40.53 16.97 -116.76
N LEU A 105 39.76 17.95 -116.31
CA LEU A 105 39.76 18.46 -114.93
C LEU A 105 38.69 17.70 -114.13
N MET A 106 39.08 16.91 -113.12
CA MET A 106 38.16 16.29 -112.16
C MET A 106 38.37 16.87 -110.75
N THR A 107 37.28 17.28 -110.11
CA THR A 107 37.20 17.61 -108.68
C THR A 107 36.42 16.50 -107.96
N LEU A 108 36.97 15.92 -106.89
CA LEU A 108 36.37 14.78 -106.18
C LEU A 108 36.44 14.95 -104.65
N PRO A 109 35.38 14.55 -103.90
CA PRO A 109 35.44 14.38 -102.44
C PRO A 109 36.14 13.07 -102.08
N ILE A 110 37.01 13.11 -101.06
CA ILE A 110 38.01 12.07 -100.79
C ILE A 110 37.42 10.91 -99.96
N ASN A 111 37.40 9.71 -100.54
CA ASN A 111 37.59 8.45 -99.83
C ASN A 111 38.74 7.72 -100.53
N GLU A 112 39.75 7.24 -99.80
CA GLU A 112 40.99 6.65 -100.34
C GLU A 112 40.73 5.50 -101.33
N LYS A 113 39.62 4.79 -101.14
CA LYS A 113 39.21 3.65 -101.97
C LYS A 113 38.71 4.07 -103.35
N ASP A 114 38.00 5.20 -103.45
CA ASP A 114 37.43 5.71 -104.71
C ASP A 114 38.54 6.26 -105.63
N ILE A 115 39.61 6.83 -105.04
CA ILE A 115 40.79 7.31 -105.77
C ILE A 115 41.57 6.13 -106.37
N ALA A 116 41.79 5.06 -105.59
CA ALA A 116 42.51 3.86 -106.03
C ALA A 116 41.76 3.09 -107.12
N ASP A 117 40.43 3.03 -107.05
CA ASP A 117 39.61 2.32 -108.03
C ASP A 117 39.48 3.11 -109.35
N GLN A 118 39.41 4.44 -109.29
CA GLN A 118 39.45 5.29 -110.50
C GLN A 118 40.84 5.35 -111.15
N ALA A 119 41.93 5.38 -110.38
CA ALA A 119 43.28 5.28 -110.93
C ALA A 119 43.50 3.93 -111.65
N ARG A 120 42.99 2.83 -111.08
CA ARG A 120 43.01 1.51 -111.71
C ARG A 120 42.12 1.42 -112.96
N ALA A 121 40.99 2.12 -112.99
CA ALA A 121 40.14 2.22 -114.18
C ALA A 121 40.80 3.05 -115.28
N PHE A 122 41.47 4.15 -114.95
CA PHE A 122 42.19 5.00 -115.91
C PHE A 122 43.45 4.35 -116.48
N HIS A 123 44.24 3.63 -115.67
CA HIS A 123 45.36 2.84 -116.18
C HIS A 123 44.89 1.74 -117.15
N ARG A 124 43.71 1.17 -116.92
CA ARG A 124 43.08 0.21 -117.85
C ARG A 124 42.50 0.89 -119.10
N ALA A 125 41.96 2.10 -118.99
CA ALA A 125 41.45 2.87 -120.13
C ALA A 125 42.58 3.39 -121.03
N ALA A 126 43.73 3.79 -120.47
CA ALA A 126 44.95 4.11 -121.22
C ALA A 126 45.53 2.89 -121.96
N ALA A 127 45.14 1.68 -121.55
CA ALA A 127 45.45 0.41 -122.22
C ALA A 127 44.39 -0.03 -123.27
N GLY A 128 43.49 0.87 -123.70
CA GLY A 128 42.69 0.71 -124.93
C GLY A 128 41.19 0.39 -124.80
N GLY A 129 40.46 0.89 -123.79
CA GLY A 129 39.01 0.63 -123.58
C GLY A 129 38.05 1.80 -123.88
N ASP A 130 36.80 1.50 -124.29
CA ASP A 130 35.74 2.46 -124.74
C ASP A 130 35.01 3.20 -123.59
N LEU A 131 35.24 4.51 -123.50
CA LEU A 131 34.78 5.45 -122.46
C LEU A 131 33.25 5.68 -122.41
N ALA A 132 32.51 5.40 -123.49
CA ALA A 132 31.10 5.81 -123.59
C ALA A 132 30.12 4.84 -122.88
N SER A 133 30.52 3.59 -122.67
CA SER A 133 29.69 2.56 -122.03
C SER A 133 29.65 2.71 -120.51
N GLU A 134 30.79 3.04 -119.89
CA GLU A 134 30.92 3.18 -118.44
C GLU A 134 30.22 4.45 -117.90
N ASN A 135 30.16 5.52 -118.69
CA ASN A 135 29.50 6.77 -118.31
C ASN A 135 27.97 6.61 -118.13
N ARG A 136 27.34 5.68 -118.87
CA ARG A 136 25.91 5.36 -118.71
C ARG A 136 25.61 4.57 -117.43
N ALA A 137 26.51 3.67 -117.03
CA ALA A 137 26.36 2.91 -115.78
C ALA A 137 26.41 3.83 -114.55
N LEU A 138 27.32 4.81 -114.55
CA LEU A 138 27.47 5.79 -113.48
C LEU A 138 26.21 6.66 -113.28
N ARG A 139 25.56 7.12 -114.35
CA ARG A 139 24.33 7.93 -114.24
C ARG A 139 23.17 7.17 -113.59
N ARG A 140 23.07 5.87 -113.83
CA ARG A 140 22.02 5.02 -113.23
C ARG A 140 22.22 4.85 -111.73
N ILE A 141 23.46 4.58 -111.30
CA ILE A 141 23.82 4.46 -109.88
C ILE A 141 23.58 5.78 -109.15
N LEU A 142 23.88 6.92 -109.78
CA LEU A 142 23.64 8.24 -109.20
C LEU A 142 22.15 8.51 -108.95
N GLY A 143 21.28 8.12 -109.90
CA GLY A 143 19.82 8.28 -109.77
C GLY A 143 19.21 7.46 -108.63
N GLU A 144 19.65 6.21 -108.45
CA GLU A 144 19.22 5.37 -107.33
C GLU A 144 19.69 5.93 -105.98
N LYS A 145 20.90 6.47 -105.90
CA LYS A 145 21.44 7.09 -104.69
C LYS A 145 20.72 8.38 -104.30
N ILE A 146 20.32 9.20 -105.27
CA ILE A 146 19.51 10.41 -105.01
C ILE A 146 18.13 10.06 -104.42
N ARG A 147 17.50 8.97 -104.90
CA ARG A 147 16.21 8.52 -104.36
C ARG A 147 16.35 8.03 -102.91
N SER A 148 17.37 7.21 -102.63
CA SER A 148 17.69 6.75 -101.27
C SER A 148 18.02 7.90 -100.31
N LEU A 149 18.72 8.94 -100.79
CA LEU A 149 18.99 10.13 -99.98
C LEU A 149 17.70 10.89 -99.62
N ARG A 150 16.76 11.06 -100.55
CA ARG A 150 15.47 11.72 -100.28
C ARG A 150 14.62 10.97 -99.25
N GLU A 151 14.57 9.64 -99.32
CA GLU A 151 13.89 8.82 -98.31
C GLU A 151 14.52 8.98 -96.93
N ARG A 152 15.86 9.01 -96.84
CA ARG A 152 16.58 9.26 -95.58
C ARG A 152 16.34 10.67 -95.05
N THR A 153 16.36 11.70 -95.90
CA THR A 153 16.06 13.09 -95.48
C THR A 153 14.65 13.21 -94.93
N TYR A 154 13.67 12.56 -95.57
CA TYR A 154 12.28 12.50 -95.09
C TYR A 154 12.15 11.82 -93.73
N GLU A 155 12.88 10.72 -93.49
CA GLU A 155 12.91 10.02 -92.20
C GLU A 155 13.63 10.84 -91.11
N HIS A 156 14.64 11.63 -91.49
CA HIS A 156 15.34 12.54 -90.57
C HIS A 156 14.46 13.69 -90.10
N ASP A 157 13.70 14.35 -90.98
CA ASP A 157 12.78 15.43 -90.59
C ASP A 157 11.66 14.94 -89.66
N LYS A 158 11.14 13.74 -89.90
CA LYS A 158 10.16 13.08 -88.99
C LYS A 158 10.75 12.93 -87.58
N ARG A 159 11.99 12.43 -87.47
CA ARG A 159 12.67 12.22 -86.18
C ARG A 159 12.98 13.53 -85.46
N VAL A 160 13.31 14.61 -86.16
CA VAL A 160 13.63 15.91 -85.53
C VAL A 160 12.40 16.51 -84.84
N LYS A 161 11.23 16.49 -85.49
CA LYS A 161 9.98 17.00 -84.90
C LYS A 161 9.55 16.19 -83.68
N GLU A 162 9.62 14.86 -83.78
CA GLU A 162 9.34 13.94 -82.66
C GLU A 162 10.29 14.18 -81.48
N LEU A 163 11.60 14.29 -81.73
CA LEU A 163 12.58 14.57 -80.69
C LEU A 163 12.30 15.90 -79.99
N ASN A 164 11.99 16.97 -80.72
CA ASN A 164 11.70 18.27 -80.12
C ASN A 164 10.50 18.23 -79.17
N CYS A 165 9.39 17.58 -79.56
CA CYS A 165 8.24 17.37 -78.66
C CYS A 165 8.61 16.53 -77.43
N LEU A 166 9.33 15.43 -77.62
CA LEU A 166 9.72 14.53 -76.53
C LEU A 166 10.68 15.20 -75.54
N TYR A 167 11.64 16.00 -76.04
CA TYR A 167 12.52 16.82 -75.20
C TYR A 167 11.72 17.85 -74.40
N GLY A 168 10.77 18.55 -75.03
CA GLY A 168 9.90 19.51 -74.35
C GLY A 168 9.09 18.87 -73.21
N ILE A 169 8.55 17.66 -73.42
CA ILE A 169 7.83 16.92 -72.37
C ILE A 169 8.79 16.49 -71.24
N SER A 170 10.02 16.07 -71.57
CA SER A 170 11.02 15.71 -70.57
C SER A 170 11.45 16.91 -69.73
N GLU A 171 11.63 18.08 -70.36
CA GLU A 171 12.00 19.32 -69.68
C GLU A 171 10.87 19.80 -68.75
N LEU A 172 9.61 19.72 -69.19
CA LEU A 172 8.46 20.01 -68.34
C LEU A 172 8.43 19.11 -67.10
N ARG A 173 8.74 17.81 -67.24
CA ARG A 173 8.78 16.85 -66.13
C ARG A 173 9.88 17.15 -65.10
N GLU A 174 11.00 17.71 -65.53
CA GLU A 174 12.17 17.96 -64.67
C GLU A 174 12.05 19.27 -63.87
N ARG A 175 11.01 20.07 -64.10
CA ARG A 175 10.78 21.31 -63.34
C ARG A 175 10.34 20.99 -61.90
N PRO A 176 11.08 21.44 -60.87
CA PRO A 176 10.73 21.17 -59.48
C PRO A 176 9.39 21.85 -59.11
N GLY A 177 8.45 21.07 -58.58
CA GLY A 177 7.16 21.57 -58.10
C GLY A 177 6.06 21.74 -59.16
N ILE A 178 6.28 21.27 -60.40
CA ILE A 178 5.24 21.28 -61.43
C ILE A 178 4.13 20.28 -61.09
N THR A 179 2.87 20.69 -61.22
CA THR A 179 1.71 19.81 -61.02
C THR A 179 1.41 19.01 -62.29
N ILE A 180 0.65 17.91 -62.18
CA ILE A 180 0.15 17.17 -63.36
C ILE A 180 -0.59 18.12 -64.32
N GLU A 181 -1.41 19.01 -63.77
CA GLU A 181 -2.12 20.04 -64.54
C GLU A 181 -1.16 20.95 -65.33
N GLY A 182 -0.04 21.35 -64.71
CA GLY A 182 1.00 22.14 -65.38
C GLY A 182 1.72 21.37 -66.49
N ILE A 183 1.93 20.06 -66.32
CA ILE A 183 2.49 19.20 -67.38
C ILE A 183 1.49 19.08 -68.53
N LEU A 184 0.21 18.80 -68.26
CA LEU A 184 -0.83 18.65 -69.28
C LEU A 184 -1.05 19.94 -70.09
N GLN A 185 -1.07 21.09 -69.42
CA GLN A 185 -1.13 22.41 -70.08
C GLN A 185 0.11 22.65 -70.95
N GLY A 186 1.31 22.37 -70.44
CA GLY A 186 2.55 22.52 -71.21
C GLY A 186 2.60 21.61 -72.44
N VAL A 187 2.07 20.38 -72.36
CA VAL A 187 1.99 19.49 -73.53
C VAL A 187 1.05 20.01 -74.60
N ALA A 188 -0.09 20.61 -74.23
CA ALA A 188 -0.98 21.25 -75.21
C ALA A 188 -0.25 22.36 -76.00
N GLU A 189 0.63 23.13 -75.35
CA GLU A 189 1.40 24.21 -75.97
C GLU A 189 2.57 23.72 -76.86
N LEU A 190 3.03 22.48 -76.68
CA LEU A 190 4.11 21.88 -77.50
C LEU A 190 3.64 21.36 -78.87
N ILE A 191 2.32 21.24 -79.07
CA ILE A 191 1.73 20.72 -80.30
C ILE A 191 1.84 21.74 -81.44
N PRO A 192 1.34 22.99 -81.35
CA PRO A 192 1.35 23.93 -82.48
C PRO A 192 2.73 24.15 -83.13
N PRO A 193 3.84 24.36 -82.39
CA PRO A 193 5.15 24.60 -82.99
C PRO A 193 5.67 23.46 -83.88
N SER A 194 5.17 22.25 -83.68
CA SER A 194 5.65 21.04 -84.36
C SER A 194 4.81 20.65 -85.59
N TRP A 195 3.65 21.29 -85.76
CA TRP A 195 2.74 21.09 -86.89
C TRP A 195 3.22 21.81 -88.15
N GLN A 196 2.69 21.44 -89.33
CA GLN A 196 3.07 22.02 -90.61
C GLN A 196 2.75 23.52 -90.69
N TYR A 197 1.64 23.93 -90.08
CA TYR A 197 1.22 25.34 -90.03
C TYR A 197 1.05 25.81 -88.57
N PRO A 198 2.15 26.11 -87.86
CA PRO A 198 2.11 26.46 -86.44
C PRO A 198 1.19 27.65 -86.12
N GLU A 199 1.21 28.67 -86.99
CA GLU A 199 0.46 29.92 -86.82
C GLU A 199 -1.06 29.74 -86.76
N ILE A 200 -1.56 28.67 -87.38
CA ILE A 200 -2.98 28.33 -87.42
C ILE A 200 -3.29 27.03 -86.67
N THR A 201 -2.34 26.48 -85.90
CA THR A 201 -2.57 25.27 -85.12
C THR A 201 -2.95 25.61 -83.68
N CYS A 202 -3.96 24.92 -83.14
CA CYS A 202 -4.26 24.94 -81.71
C CYS A 202 -4.50 23.51 -81.21
N ALA A 203 -4.36 23.29 -79.91
CA ALA A 203 -4.44 21.94 -79.34
C ALA A 203 -5.24 21.91 -78.04
N ARG A 204 -5.76 20.73 -77.74
CA ARG A 204 -6.52 20.44 -76.53
C ARG A 204 -6.14 19.06 -75.98
N VAL A 205 -5.88 18.99 -74.68
CA VAL A 205 -5.72 17.75 -73.92
C VAL A 205 -6.92 17.61 -72.98
N ILE A 206 -7.60 16.48 -73.01
CA ILE A 206 -8.71 16.13 -72.11
C ILE A 206 -8.25 14.95 -71.27
N MET A 207 -8.31 15.04 -69.95
CA MET A 207 -8.01 13.94 -69.03
C MET A 207 -9.08 13.92 -67.93
N GLY A 208 -9.86 12.84 -67.85
CA GLY A 208 -11.06 12.79 -67.00
C GLY A 208 -12.05 13.93 -67.31
N TYR A 209 -12.30 14.81 -66.33
CA TYR A 209 -13.18 15.99 -66.48
C TYR A 209 -12.42 17.30 -66.74
N GLN A 210 -11.09 17.26 -66.79
CA GLN A 210 -10.26 18.45 -66.97
C GLN A 210 -9.86 18.61 -68.44
N GLU A 211 -9.84 19.86 -68.89
CA GLU A 211 -9.58 20.25 -70.26
C GLU A 211 -8.50 21.34 -70.29
N PHE A 212 -7.39 21.06 -70.98
CA PHE A 212 -6.24 21.95 -71.11
C PHE A 212 -6.11 22.37 -72.57
N LYS A 213 -6.01 23.68 -72.82
CA LYS A 213 -6.11 24.26 -74.18
C LYS A 213 -4.98 25.23 -74.43
N THR A 214 -4.57 25.34 -75.69
CA THR A 214 -3.72 26.45 -76.12
C THR A 214 -4.48 27.78 -76.05
N SER A 215 -3.74 28.88 -75.87
CA SER A 215 -4.34 30.22 -75.72
C SER A 215 -5.14 30.69 -76.94
N ASN A 216 -4.78 30.22 -78.14
CA ASN A 216 -5.45 30.49 -79.42
C ASN A 216 -6.54 29.46 -79.78
N PHE A 217 -7.01 28.65 -78.83
CA PHE A 217 -7.89 27.52 -79.12
C PHE A 217 -9.26 27.92 -79.70
N ARG A 218 -9.63 27.29 -80.82
CA ARG A 218 -10.96 27.34 -81.40
C ARG A 218 -11.29 26.03 -82.10
N GLU A 219 -12.47 25.49 -81.83
CA GLU A 219 -12.91 24.28 -82.53
C GLU A 219 -13.24 24.56 -83.99
N THR A 220 -12.67 23.75 -84.87
CA THR A 220 -12.92 23.77 -86.30
C THR A 220 -13.17 22.34 -86.80
N PRO A 221 -13.78 22.17 -87.99
CA PRO A 221 -13.93 20.85 -88.60
C PRO A 221 -12.59 20.22 -89.02
N TRP A 222 -11.51 21.00 -89.06
CA TRP A 222 -10.16 20.53 -89.41
C TRP A 222 -9.44 20.04 -88.15
N LYS A 223 -9.77 18.82 -87.71
CA LYS A 223 -9.24 18.25 -86.46
C LYS A 223 -8.62 16.87 -86.63
N GLN A 224 -7.66 16.59 -85.76
CA GLN A 224 -7.03 15.29 -85.56
C GLN A 224 -7.07 14.93 -84.08
N SER A 225 -7.26 13.65 -83.75
CA SER A 225 -7.36 13.24 -82.35
C SER A 225 -6.84 11.84 -82.07
N CYS A 226 -6.28 11.64 -80.88
CA CYS A 226 -5.77 10.38 -80.37
C CYS A 226 -6.22 10.15 -78.91
N ASP A 227 -6.53 8.91 -78.54
CA ASP A 227 -6.91 8.56 -77.17
C ASP A 227 -5.69 8.35 -76.26
N ILE A 228 -5.78 8.83 -75.02
CA ILE A 228 -4.76 8.65 -73.98
C ILE A 228 -5.20 7.49 -73.08
N HIS A 229 -4.32 6.53 -72.87
CA HIS A 229 -4.57 5.37 -71.99
C HIS A 229 -3.61 5.36 -70.81
N VAL A 230 -4.10 5.01 -69.62
CA VAL A 230 -3.34 4.83 -68.36
C VAL A 230 -3.62 3.42 -67.87
N HIS A 231 -2.59 2.61 -67.69
CA HIS A 231 -2.68 1.17 -67.37
C HIS A 231 -3.56 0.36 -68.33
N GLY A 232 -3.64 0.80 -69.60
CA GLY A 232 -4.46 0.15 -70.63
C GLY A 232 -5.95 0.54 -70.61
N GLU A 233 -6.39 1.38 -69.66
CA GLU A 233 -7.73 1.94 -69.64
C GLU A 233 -7.77 3.34 -70.26
N TRP A 234 -8.89 3.69 -70.90
CA TRP A 234 -9.09 5.02 -71.49
C TRP A 234 -9.12 6.09 -70.39
N ALA A 235 -8.18 7.03 -70.44
CA ALA A 235 -7.99 8.07 -69.42
C ALA A 235 -8.32 9.49 -69.95
N GLY A 236 -8.33 9.66 -71.27
CA GLY A 236 -8.50 10.97 -71.88
C GLY A 236 -8.27 10.98 -73.38
N LYS A 237 -8.18 12.18 -73.94
CA LYS A 237 -8.09 12.41 -75.38
C LYS A 237 -7.21 13.62 -75.70
N LEU A 238 -6.35 13.48 -76.70
CA LEU A 238 -5.49 14.54 -77.23
C LEU A 238 -5.99 14.96 -78.61
N GLU A 239 -6.17 16.26 -78.83
CA GLU A 239 -6.74 16.80 -80.06
C GLU A 239 -5.94 18.00 -80.58
N ALA A 240 -5.74 18.06 -81.90
CA ALA A 240 -5.09 19.15 -82.62
C ALA A 240 -6.02 19.68 -83.73
N TYR A 241 -6.05 20.99 -83.92
CA TYR A 241 -6.97 21.69 -84.82
C TYR A 241 -6.23 22.70 -85.71
N TYR A 242 -6.64 22.81 -86.97
CA TYR A 242 -6.29 23.95 -87.82
C TYR A 242 -7.40 24.99 -87.81
N LEU A 243 -7.07 26.25 -87.51
CA LEU A 243 -8.02 27.36 -87.39
C LEU A 243 -8.66 27.72 -88.74
N GLU A 244 -7.96 27.48 -89.85
CA GLU A 244 -8.38 27.77 -91.21
C GLU A 244 -8.03 26.60 -92.15
N CYS A 245 -8.71 26.48 -93.31
CA CYS A 245 -8.43 25.45 -94.30
C CYS A 245 -7.21 25.83 -95.14
N PRO A 246 -6.08 25.11 -95.09
CA PRO A 246 -4.87 25.50 -95.82
C PRO A 246 -5.01 25.32 -97.34
N GLU A 247 -5.74 24.30 -97.83
CA GLU A 247 -5.94 24.01 -99.26
C GLU A 247 -7.32 23.40 -99.54
N SER A 248 -8.03 23.84 -100.60
CA SER A 248 -9.37 23.32 -100.92
C SER A 248 -9.32 21.91 -101.53
N GLY A 249 -9.77 20.90 -100.78
CA GLY A 249 -10.12 19.58 -101.32
C GLY A 249 -9.22 18.39 -100.97
N LYS A 250 -8.25 18.52 -100.06
CA LYS A 250 -7.49 17.40 -99.47
C LYS A 250 -7.52 17.45 -97.94
N MET A 251 -7.31 16.30 -97.27
CA MET A 251 -7.08 16.27 -95.83
C MET A 251 -5.87 17.15 -95.49
N PRO A 252 -5.98 18.10 -94.55
CA PRO A 252 -4.92 19.09 -94.31
C PRO A 252 -3.80 18.58 -93.40
N PHE A 253 -3.95 17.41 -92.77
CA PHE A 253 -2.96 16.83 -91.87
C PHE A 253 -2.02 15.87 -92.59
N LEU A 254 -0.75 15.89 -92.20
CA LEU A 254 0.26 14.94 -92.68
C LEU A 254 0.19 13.64 -91.88
N GLU A 255 0.51 12.49 -92.50
CA GLU A 255 0.67 11.21 -91.77
C GLU A 255 1.69 11.31 -90.62
N GLN A 256 2.68 12.20 -90.75
CA GLN A 256 3.67 12.47 -89.72
C GLN A 256 3.06 13.10 -88.46
N GLU A 257 2.03 13.94 -88.62
CA GLU A 257 1.35 14.62 -87.51
C GLU A 257 0.48 13.64 -86.72
N ASP A 258 -0.12 12.66 -87.41
CA ASP A 258 -0.88 11.56 -86.77
C ASP A 258 0.02 10.73 -85.86
N TYR A 259 1.17 10.33 -86.40
CA TYR A 259 2.16 9.56 -85.65
C TYR A 259 2.69 10.34 -84.43
N LEU A 260 2.96 11.64 -84.59
CA LEU A 260 3.42 12.51 -83.51
C LEU A 260 2.38 12.64 -82.40
N LEU A 261 1.10 12.83 -82.76
CA LEU A 261 0.00 12.90 -81.80
C LEU A 261 -0.15 11.59 -81.00
N GLY A 262 0.02 10.44 -81.67
CA GLY A 262 0.06 9.12 -81.03
C GLY A 262 1.21 8.96 -80.02
N ALA A 263 2.43 9.34 -80.42
CA ALA A 263 3.61 9.27 -79.55
C ALA A 263 3.48 10.15 -78.29
N ILE A 264 2.89 11.34 -78.43
CA ILE A 264 2.62 12.24 -77.30
C ILE A 264 1.58 11.64 -76.36
N ALA A 265 0.49 11.08 -76.89
CA ALA A 265 -0.57 10.46 -76.09
C ALA A 265 -0.05 9.27 -75.24
N GLU A 266 0.78 8.39 -75.82
CA GLU A 266 1.39 7.27 -75.08
C GLU A 266 2.30 7.76 -73.93
N ARG A 267 3.08 8.82 -74.16
CA ARG A 267 3.96 9.40 -73.15
C ARG A 267 3.19 10.04 -72.00
N LEU A 268 2.10 10.73 -72.29
CA LEU A 268 1.20 11.27 -71.27
C LEU A 268 0.62 10.16 -70.39
N GLY A 269 0.23 9.03 -70.99
CA GLY A 269 -0.22 7.85 -70.25
C GLY A 269 0.80 7.37 -69.21
N LYS A 270 2.04 7.13 -69.65
CA LYS A 270 3.14 6.68 -68.77
C LYS A 270 3.49 7.66 -67.64
N ILE A 271 3.37 8.97 -67.89
CA ILE A 271 3.61 9.99 -66.86
C ILE A 271 2.51 9.92 -65.79
N ALA A 272 1.25 9.81 -66.20
CA ALA A 272 0.12 9.72 -65.28
C ALA A 272 0.20 8.47 -64.37
N GLU A 273 0.57 7.30 -64.92
CA GLU A 273 0.78 6.07 -64.13
C GLU A 273 1.79 6.26 -63.00
N ARG A 274 2.94 6.87 -63.32
CA ARG A 274 4.02 7.04 -62.35
C ARG A 274 3.65 7.98 -61.20
N VAL A 275 2.99 9.10 -61.50
CA VAL A 275 2.60 10.06 -60.47
C VAL A 275 1.56 9.47 -59.52
N GLN A 276 0.63 8.65 -60.02
CA GLN A 276 -0.32 7.93 -59.18
C GLN A 276 0.37 6.94 -58.23
N ALA A 277 1.41 6.24 -58.68
CA ALA A 277 2.18 5.32 -57.83
C ALA A 277 2.98 6.03 -56.72
N GLU A 278 3.60 7.18 -57.03
CA GLU A 278 4.34 7.98 -56.04
C GLU A 278 3.40 8.54 -54.96
N GLU A 279 2.21 9.00 -55.31
CA GLU A 279 1.22 9.49 -54.34
C GLU A 279 0.66 8.36 -53.46
N ALA A 280 0.41 7.17 -54.03
CA ALA A 280 -0.03 6.01 -53.25
C ALA A 280 1.00 5.60 -52.18
N LEU A 281 2.30 5.60 -52.53
CA LEU A 281 3.38 5.33 -51.57
C LEU A 281 3.47 6.40 -50.47
N ARG A 282 3.20 7.66 -50.81
CA ARG A 282 3.16 8.76 -49.84
C ARG A 282 2.03 8.58 -48.83
N VAL A 283 0.82 8.28 -49.30
CA VAL A 283 -0.34 8.03 -48.44
C VAL A 283 -0.06 6.86 -47.48
N GLU A 284 0.51 5.77 -47.99
CA GLU A 284 0.83 4.61 -47.15
C GLU A 284 1.91 4.93 -46.09
N ARG A 285 2.92 5.71 -46.47
CA ARG A 285 3.93 6.20 -45.52
C ARG A 285 3.30 7.05 -44.42
N ASP A 286 2.41 7.98 -44.79
CA ASP A 286 1.74 8.87 -43.84
C ASP A 286 0.79 8.09 -42.91
N ASN A 287 0.12 7.05 -43.41
CA ASN A 287 -0.68 6.13 -42.61
C ASN A 287 0.16 5.40 -41.55
N ILE A 288 1.31 4.83 -41.93
CA ILE A 288 2.22 4.16 -40.99
C ILE A 288 2.73 5.13 -39.92
N LEU A 289 3.11 6.34 -40.32
CA LEU A 289 3.54 7.39 -39.38
C LEU A 289 2.42 7.78 -38.42
N SER A 290 1.19 7.95 -38.92
CA SER A 290 0.02 8.26 -38.09
C SER A 290 -0.23 7.20 -37.03
N ILE A 291 -0.16 5.91 -37.40
CA ILE A 291 -0.29 4.79 -36.47
C ILE A 291 0.80 4.88 -35.38
N LEU A 292 2.07 5.02 -35.79
CA LEU A 292 3.19 5.08 -34.85
C LEU A 292 3.16 6.31 -33.92
N MET A 293 2.64 7.44 -34.41
CA MET A 293 2.46 8.67 -33.63
C MET A 293 1.31 8.58 -32.62
N SER A 294 0.27 7.79 -32.93
CA SER A 294 -0.87 7.56 -32.04
C SER A 294 -0.63 6.48 -30.97
N MET A 295 0.44 5.68 -31.10
CA MET A 295 0.79 4.66 -30.12
C MET A 295 1.25 5.28 -28.81
N ASP A 296 0.61 4.89 -27.71
CA ASP A 296 1.04 5.23 -26.36
C ASP A 296 2.25 4.41 -25.89
N ASP A 297 2.43 3.20 -26.43
CA ASP A 297 3.60 2.36 -26.18
C ASP A 297 4.84 2.96 -26.88
N GLY A 298 5.99 2.90 -26.21
CA GLY A 298 7.25 3.38 -26.78
C GLY A 298 7.80 2.41 -27.82
N VAL A 299 8.09 2.88 -29.03
CA VAL A 299 8.60 2.05 -30.14
C VAL A 299 9.96 2.56 -30.56
N TYR A 300 10.94 1.66 -30.70
CA TYR A 300 12.25 1.99 -31.24
C TYR A 300 12.85 0.91 -32.12
N LYS A 301 13.65 1.32 -33.11
CA LYS A 301 14.41 0.45 -34.01
C LYS A 301 15.91 0.65 -33.76
N VAL A 302 16.67 -0.44 -33.64
CA VAL A 302 18.13 -0.41 -33.48
C VAL A 302 18.80 -1.25 -34.56
N SER A 303 19.88 -0.74 -35.15
CA SER A 303 20.75 -1.49 -36.07
C SER A 303 21.52 -2.60 -35.35
N ASP A 304 22.15 -3.50 -36.11
CA ASP A 304 23.13 -4.48 -35.60
C ASP A 304 24.39 -3.82 -35.01
N GLN A 305 24.67 -2.56 -35.37
CA GLN A 305 25.75 -1.73 -34.82
C GLN A 305 25.33 -0.91 -33.58
N PHE A 306 24.22 -1.27 -32.93
CA PHE A 306 23.71 -0.62 -31.72
C PHE A 306 23.20 0.81 -31.89
N VAL A 307 23.09 1.33 -33.12
CA VAL A 307 22.60 2.69 -33.40
C VAL A 307 21.07 2.68 -33.37
N ILE A 308 20.45 3.61 -32.62
CA ILE A 308 18.99 3.77 -32.67
C ILE A 308 18.63 4.54 -33.95
N GLU A 309 17.90 3.89 -34.86
CA GLU A 309 17.53 4.45 -36.16
C GLU A 309 16.16 5.16 -36.13
N TYR A 310 15.30 4.79 -35.19
CA TYR A 310 13.96 5.34 -35.06
C TYR A 310 13.45 5.25 -33.63
N THR A 311 12.74 6.28 -33.18
CA THR A 311 11.87 6.27 -32.00
C THR A 311 10.54 6.96 -32.32
N ASN A 312 9.47 6.52 -31.68
CA ASN A 312 8.20 7.24 -31.73
C ASN A 312 8.12 8.35 -30.65
N PRO A 313 7.17 9.31 -30.79
CA PRO A 313 7.03 10.41 -29.83
C PRO A 313 6.75 9.97 -28.39
N ALA A 314 6.09 8.83 -28.17
CA ALA A 314 5.87 8.28 -26.84
C ALA A 314 7.19 7.96 -26.13
N LEU A 315 8.16 7.38 -26.84
CA LEU A 315 9.45 7.06 -26.26
C LEU A 315 10.33 8.31 -26.08
N GLU A 316 10.29 9.27 -27.01
CA GLU A 316 11.03 10.53 -26.91
C GLU A 316 10.57 11.39 -25.72
N ARG A 317 9.27 11.38 -25.40
CA ARG A 317 8.75 12.05 -24.19
C ARG A 317 9.35 11.49 -22.90
N GLU A 318 9.62 10.18 -22.86
CA GLU A 318 10.10 9.48 -21.67
C GLU A 318 11.64 9.46 -21.55
N PHE A 319 12.37 9.46 -22.67
CA PHE A 319 13.83 9.29 -22.69
C PHE A 319 14.60 10.46 -23.36
N GLY A 320 13.90 11.45 -23.92
CA GLY A 320 14.49 12.62 -24.59
C GLY A 320 14.74 12.42 -26.10
N PRO A 321 15.20 13.46 -26.81
CA PRO A 321 15.38 13.41 -28.28
C PRO A 321 16.47 12.43 -28.73
N LEU A 322 16.31 11.90 -29.95
CA LEU A 322 17.27 11.05 -30.63
C LEU A 322 18.42 11.85 -31.26
N ASP A 323 19.60 11.88 -30.61
CA ASP A 323 20.80 12.50 -31.20
C ASP A 323 21.71 11.47 -31.90
N GLY A 324 21.15 10.48 -32.61
CA GLY A 324 21.95 9.41 -33.24
C GLY A 324 22.73 8.54 -32.25
N ARG A 325 22.26 8.44 -31.01
CA ARG A 325 22.98 7.80 -29.90
C ARG A 325 22.92 6.28 -29.98
N LEU A 326 23.96 5.64 -29.43
CA LEU A 326 24.02 4.19 -29.25
C LEU A 326 23.02 3.73 -28.17
N CYS A 327 22.36 2.60 -28.37
CA CYS A 327 21.26 2.14 -27.52
C CYS A 327 21.65 1.97 -26.05
N TYR A 328 22.86 1.47 -25.77
CA TYR A 328 23.35 1.31 -24.40
C TYR A 328 23.71 2.65 -23.73
N ASN A 329 24.03 3.69 -24.53
CA ASN A 329 24.26 5.03 -24.03
C ASN A 329 22.92 5.74 -23.75
N TYR A 330 21.99 5.69 -24.69
CA TYR A 330 20.68 6.34 -24.57
C TYR A 330 19.84 5.78 -23.41
N PHE A 331 19.73 4.44 -23.29
CA PHE A 331 18.88 3.83 -22.25
C PHE A 331 19.58 3.63 -20.90
N LYS A 332 20.92 3.50 -20.87
CA LYS A 332 21.67 3.16 -19.65
C LYS A 332 22.82 4.10 -19.30
N GLY A 333 23.11 5.12 -20.11
CA GLY A 333 24.25 6.01 -19.91
C GLY A 333 25.62 5.31 -20.01
N ARG A 334 25.70 4.11 -20.60
CA ARG A 334 26.96 3.36 -20.69
C ARG A 334 27.80 3.81 -21.87
N SER A 335 29.11 3.56 -21.79
CA SER A 335 30.08 3.75 -22.89
C SER A 335 30.33 2.46 -23.68
N THR A 336 29.96 1.29 -23.14
CA THR A 336 30.13 -0.02 -23.77
C THR A 336 28.79 -0.79 -23.87
N PRO A 337 28.68 -1.75 -24.81
CA PRO A 337 27.52 -2.64 -24.91
C PRO A 337 27.19 -3.37 -23.61
N CYS A 338 25.93 -3.79 -23.46
CA CYS A 338 25.49 -4.51 -22.26
C CYS A 338 26.10 -5.91 -22.19
N GLU A 339 26.57 -6.34 -21.02
CA GLU A 339 27.10 -7.71 -20.80
C GLU A 339 26.11 -8.81 -21.25
N GLU A 340 24.81 -8.59 -21.02
CA GLU A 340 23.73 -9.38 -21.62
C GLU A 340 22.95 -8.54 -22.63
N CYS A 341 23.53 -8.35 -23.82
CA CYS A 341 22.90 -7.56 -24.86
C CYS A 341 21.75 -8.33 -25.54
N MET A 342 20.55 -7.78 -25.47
CA MET A 342 19.38 -8.37 -26.13
C MET A 342 19.40 -8.18 -27.64
N LEU A 343 20.25 -7.28 -28.15
CA LEU A 343 20.44 -7.13 -29.58
C LEU A 343 20.96 -8.44 -30.18
N ASP A 344 21.99 -9.03 -29.57
CA ASP A 344 22.59 -10.28 -30.05
C ASP A 344 21.59 -11.44 -30.06
N ARG A 345 20.79 -11.59 -29.00
CA ARG A 345 19.78 -12.68 -28.94
C ARG A 345 18.69 -12.56 -30.01
N VAL A 346 18.31 -11.34 -30.38
CA VAL A 346 17.24 -11.09 -31.35
C VAL A 346 17.78 -11.10 -32.79
N VAL A 347 18.94 -10.50 -33.02
CA VAL A 347 19.59 -10.39 -34.33
C VAL A 347 20.22 -11.72 -34.75
N VAL A 348 20.99 -12.37 -33.86
CA VAL A 348 21.65 -13.67 -34.14
C VAL A 348 20.66 -14.83 -34.04
N GLY A 349 19.80 -14.82 -33.02
CA GLY A 349 18.83 -15.89 -32.79
C GLY A 349 17.59 -15.86 -33.69
N ARG A 350 17.35 -14.75 -34.41
CA ARG A 350 16.15 -14.50 -35.24
C ARG A 350 14.82 -14.82 -34.54
N GLY A 351 14.77 -14.65 -33.22
CA GLY A 351 13.63 -14.97 -32.37
C GLY A 351 13.01 -13.74 -31.71
N LYS A 352 11.70 -13.82 -31.43
CA LYS A 352 10.99 -12.83 -30.62
C LYS A 352 11.37 -13.03 -29.14
N VAL A 353 11.73 -11.95 -28.47
CA VAL A 353 12.07 -11.99 -27.04
C VAL A 353 11.18 -11.01 -26.28
N ARG A 354 10.59 -11.46 -25.18
CA ARG A 354 9.78 -10.64 -24.27
C ARG A 354 10.38 -10.69 -22.88
N ARG A 355 10.45 -9.55 -22.20
CA ARG A 355 10.88 -9.47 -20.80
C ARG A 355 10.34 -8.24 -20.11
N GLU A 356 10.23 -8.30 -18.80
CA GLU A 356 10.07 -7.12 -17.97
C GLU A 356 11.44 -6.48 -17.72
N TRP A 357 11.49 -5.16 -17.78
CA TRP A 357 12.73 -4.41 -17.59
C TRP A 357 12.52 -3.13 -16.80
N PHE A 358 13.23 -3.01 -15.67
CA PHE A 358 13.30 -1.79 -14.88
C PHE A 358 14.36 -0.83 -15.42
N PHE A 359 13.96 0.41 -15.71
CA PHE A 359 14.84 1.48 -16.17
C PHE A 359 15.18 2.41 -15.01
N GLN A 360 16.46 2.48 -14.65
CA GLN A 360 16.94 3.32 -13.54
C GLN A 360 16.79 4.82 -13.82
N CYS A 361 16.88 5.24 -15.08
CA CYS A 361 16.84 6.65 -15.46
C CYS A 361 15.49 7.33 -15.19
N ASN A 362 14.37 6.59 -15.25
CA ASN A 362 13.03 7.11 -14.98
C ASN A 362 12.28 6.35 -13.87
N GLY A 363 12.88 5.32 -13.27
CA GLY A 363 12.30 4.57 -12.15
C GLY A 363 11.06 3.73 -12.51
N ARG A 364 10.85 3.43 -13.80
CA ARG A 364 9.68 2.71 -14.31
C ARG A 364 10.03 1.30 -14.79
N THR A 365 9.04 0.41 -14.79
CA THR A 365 9.14 -0.96 -15.29
C THR A 365 8.35 -1.09 -16.57
N TYR A 366 8.99 -1.55 -17.63
CA TYR A 366 8.37 -1.76 -18.93
C TYR A 366 8.37 -3.24 -19.30
N ASP A 367 7.28 -3.71 -19.90
CA ASP A 367 7.27 -4.97 -20.64
C ASP A 367 7.79 -4.70 -22.05
N VAL A 368 8.95 -5.28 -22.36
CA VAL A 368 9.69 -5.03 -23.58
C VAL A 368 9.62 -6.24 -24.48
N VAL A 369 9.01 -6.05 -25.65
CA VAL A 369 8.93 -7.06 -26.71
C VAL A 369 9.86 -6.64 -27.84
N SER A 370 10.89 -7.43 -28.09
CA SER A 370 11.85 -7.23 -29.17
C SER A 370 11.68 -8.29 -30.26
N THR A 371 11.56 -7.85 -31.51
CA THR A 371 11.37 -8.70 -32.70
C THR A 371 12.41 -8.35 -33.76
N PRO A 372 12.98 -9.34 -34.47
CA PRO A 372 13.91 -9.07 -35.56
C PRO A 372 13.15 -8.49 -36.77
N LEU A 373 13.71 -7.46 -37.38
CA LEU A 373 13.20 -6.82 -38.59
C LEU A 373 14.26 -6.94 -39.67
N THR A 374 13.91 -7.58 -40.79
CA THR A 374 14.81 -7.69 -41.95
C THR A 374 14.70 -6.44 -42.79
N ASN A 375 15.81 -5.74 -42.99
CA ASN A 375 15.89 -4.54 -43.82
C ASN A 375 16.02 -4.92 -45.31
N ALA A 376 15.77 -3.95 -46.19
CA ALA A 376 15.83 -4.16 -47.65
C ALA A 376 17.24 -4.55 -48.16
N ASP A 377 18.29 -4.20 -47.43
CA ASP A 377 19.69 -4.54 -47.71
C ASP A 377 20.11 -5.93 -47.18
N GLY A 378 19.18 -6.66 -46.56
CA GLY A 378 19.42 -7.98 -45.97
C GLY A 378 19.97 -7.96 -44.54
N SER A 379 20.25 -6.78 -43.97
CA SER A 379 20.64 -6.65 -42.56
C SER A 379 19.45 -6.89 -41.63
N VAL A 380 19.70 -7.28 -40.37
CA VAL A 380 18.65 -7.53 -39.37
C VAL A 380 18.75 -6.49 -38.26
N SER A 381 17.76 -5.60 -38.21
CA SER A 381 17.57 -4.67 -37.10
C SER A 381 16.68 -5.28 -36.01
N LYS A 382 16.70 -4.68 -34.83
CA LYS A 382 15.78 -5.02 -33.74
C LYS A 382 14.72 -3.94 -33.61
N LEU A 383 13.46 -4.31 -33.82
CA LEU A 383 12.30 -3.49 -33.45
C LEU A 383 11.88 -3.84 -32.02
N SER A 384 11.62 -2.85 -31.18
CA SER A 384 11.24 -3.06 -29.79
C SER A 384 10.09 -2.15 -29.38
N ILE A 385 9.13 -2.74 -28.67
CA ILE A 385 7.97 -2.05 -28.10
C ILE A 385 8.09 -2.12 -26.58
N LEU A 386 7.96 -0.97 -25.90
CA LEU A 386 7.97 -0.84 -24.45
C LEU A 386 6.58 -0.40 -23.98
N ARG A 387 5.93 -1.25 -23.18
CA ARG A 387 4.68 -0.91 -22.49
C ARG A 387 4.95 -0.65 -21.02
N ASP A 388 4.53 0.50 -20.50
CA ASP A 388 4.67 0.80 -19.08
C ASP A 388 3.74 -0.11 -18.25
N VAL A 389 4.33 -0.97 -17.43
CA VAL A 389 3.62 -1.90 -16.53
C VAL A 389 3.88 -1.55 -15.06
N SER A 390 4.41 -0.36 -14.79
CA SER A 390 4.80 0.06 -13.43
C SER A 390 3.64 -0.01 -12.44
N ALA A 391 2.44 0.42 -12.84
CA ALA A 391 1.25 0.37 -12.00
C ALA A 391 0.81 -1.08 -11.72
N LEU A 392 0.90 -1.96 -12.72
CA LEU A 392 0.51 -3.36 -12.61
C LEU A 392 1.47 -4.14 -11.71
N VAL A 393 2.78 -3.95 -11.88
CA VAL A 393 3.80 -4.57 -11.01
C VAL A 393 3.68 -4.07 -9.56
N LYS A 394 3.40 -2.77 -9.35
CA LYS A 394 3.15 -2.22 -8.00
C LYS A 394 1.90 -2.82 -7.38
N ALA A 395 0.81 -2.94 -8.13
CA ALA A 395 -0.44 -3.52 -7.65
C ALA A 395 -0.28 -5.02 -7.30
N GLN A 396 0.44 -5.77 -8.13
CA GLN A 396 0.72 -7.18 -7.87
C GLN A 396 1.57 -7.37 -6.61
N LYS A 397 2.67 -6.61 -6.47
CA LYS A 397 3.48 -6.64 -5.24
C LYS A 397 2.69 -6.25 -4.00
N ALA A 398 1.86 -5.21 -4.10
CA ALA A 398 1.00 -4.80 -2.98
C ALA A 398 -0.03 -5.88 -2.62
N LEU A 399 -0.56 -6.62 -3.61
CA LEU A 399 -1.45 -7.75 -3.39
C LEU A 399 -0.72 -8.91 -2.71
N GLU A 400 0.47 -9.28 -3.18
CA GLU A 400 1.31 -10.33 -2.59
C GLU A 400 1.73 -9.98 -1.15
N GLU A 401 2.13 -8.73 -0.90
CA GLU A 401 2.45 -8.24 0.45
C GLU A 401 1.22 -8.26 1.36
N ARG A 402 0.05 -7.86 0.83
CA ARG A 402 -1.21 -7.90 1.58
C ARG A 402 -1.66 -9.34 1.88
N GLU A 403 -1.54 -10.25 0.92
CA GLU A 403 -1.82 -11.69 1.13
C GLU A 403 -0.86 -12.31 2.14
N ARG A 404 0.44 -12.01 2.04
CA ARG A 404 1.44 -12.46 3.02
C ARG A 404 1.15 -11.87 4.39
N LEU A 405 0.81 -10.59 4.48
CA LEU A 405 0.44 -9.94 5.74
C LEU A 405 -0.80 -10.60 6.35
N TYR A 406 -1.86 -10.85 5.57
CA TYR A 406 -3.05 -11.55 6.07
C TYR A 406 -2.72 -12.96 6.54
N ARG A 407 -1.94 -13.73 5.76
CA ARG A 407 -1.51 -15.08 6.15
C ARG A 407 -0.72 -15.05 7.45
N SER A 408 0.28 -14.18 7.56
CA SER A 408 1.07 -14.01 8.78
C SER A 408 0.19 -13.61 9.97
N VAL A 409 -0.68 -12.60 9.81
CA VAL A 409 -1.57 -12.18 10.91
C VAL A 409 -2.45 -13.34 11.36
N THR A 410 -3.01 -14.14 10.44
CA THR A 410 -3.82 -15.31 10.83
C THR A 410 -3.00 -16.45 11.45
N GLU A 411 -1.76 -16.66 11.01
CA GLU A 411 -0.88 -17.71 11.53
C GLU A 411 -0.31 -17.39 12.93
N PHE A 412 -0.11 -16.10 13.25
CA PHE A 412 0.43 -15.67 14.55
C PHE A 412 -0.63 -15.30 15.60
N ILE A 413 -1.93 -15.39 15.28
CA ILE A 413 -2.97 -15.25 16.31
C ILE A 413 -2.91 -16.46 17.23
N ALA A 414 -2.77 -16.22 18.53
CA ALA A 414 -2.72 -17.25 19.56
C ALA A 414 -4.01 -18.09 19.63
N ASP A 415 -5.15 -17.49 19.30
CA ASP A 415 -6.43 -18.20 19.20
C ASP A 415 -6.51 -19.01 17.89
N GLY A 416 -7.11 -20.20 17.94
CA GLY A 416 -7.38 -21.01 16.76
C GLY A 416 -8.42 -20.34 15.88
N ALA A 417 -8.07 -19.96 14.66
CA ALA A 417 -8.98 -19.39 13.68
C ALA A 417 -9.40 -20.44 12.64
N VAL A 418 -10.70 -20.57 12.41
CA VAL A 418 -11.28 -21.51 11.45
C VAL A 418 -12.33 -20.81 10.58
N MET A 419 -12.32 -21.14 9.29
CA MET A 419 -13.34 -20.68 8.34
C MET A 419 -14.16 -21.87 7.87
N VAL A 420 -15.48 -21.74 7.95
CA VAL A 420 -16.43 -22.82 7.73
C VAL A 420 -17.50 -22.35 6.74
N GLN A 421 -17.78 -23.16 5.73
CA GLN A 421 -18.86 -22.91 4.77
C GLN A 421 -19.60 -24.22 4.52
N GLU A 422 -20.93 -24.19 4.54
CA GLU A 422 -21.77 -25.40 4.37
C GLU A 422 -21.41 -26.53 5.37
N GLY A 423 -20.95 -26.17 6.58
CA GLY A 423 -20.55 -27.10 7.63
C GLY A 423 -19.16 -27.74 7.47
N LEU A 424 -18.42 -27.37 6.43
CA LEU A 424 -17.08 -27.89 6.12
C LEU A 424 -16.01 -26.85 6.42
N ILE A 425 -14.88 -27.29 6.98
CA ILE A 425 -13.72 -26.44 7.24
C ILE A 425 -12.99 -26.16 5.93
N LEU A 426 -12.88 -24.87 5.56
CA LEU A 426 -12.14 -24.40 4.39
C LEU A 426 -10.71 -23.97 4.73
N PHE A 427 -10.54 -23.42 5.93
CA PHE A 427 -9.27 -22.89 6.41
C PHE A 427 -9.17 -23.07 7.93
N ALA A 428 -7.98 -23.40 8.41
CA ALA A 428 -7.62 -23.40 9.81
C ALA A 428 -6.19 -22.83 9.94
N ASN A 429 -5.95 -21.98 10.93
CA ASN A 429 -4.61 -21.48 11.22
C ASN A 429 -3.79 -22.51 12.03
N HIS A 430 -2.51 -22.20 12.23
CA HIS A 430 -1.60 -23.07 12.97
C HIS A 430 -2.08 -23.36 14.40
N SER A 431 -2.48 -22.33 15.15
CA SER A 431 -2.98 -22.47 16.51
C SER A 431 -4.19 -23.41 16.60
N PHE A 432 -5.11 -23.38 15.61
CA PHE A 432 -6.22 -24.33 15.54
C PHE A 432 -5.73 -25.76 15.31
N THR A 433 -4.75 -25.96 14.43
CA THR A 433 -4.17 -27.28 14.17
C THR A 433 -3.47 -27.88 15.40
N GLU A 434 -2.75 -27.05 16.17
CA GLU A 434 -2.05 -27.47 17.38
C GLU A 434 -3.02 -27.85 18.50
N VAL A 435 -4.04 -27.02 18.73
CA VAL A 435 -5.03 -27.24 19.79
C VAL A 435 -5.86 -28.50 19.55
N PHE A 436 -6.28 -28.75 18.30
CA PHE A 436 -7.08 -29.93 17.96
C PHE A 436 -6.26 -31.17 17.61
N GLU A 437 -4.94 -31.03 17.43
CA GLU A 437 -3.99 -32.10 17.10
C GLU A 437 -4.23 -32.76 15.73
N TYR A 438 -4.77 -32.01 14.77
CA TYR A 438 -4.97 -32.45 13.38
C TYR A 438 -4.04 -31.74 12.40
N GLY A 439 -3.65 -32.42 11.33
CA GLY A 439 -2.94 -31.80 10.22
C GLY A 439 -3.84 -30.87 9.41
N ILE A 440 -3.27 -29.84 8.78
CA ILE A 440 -4.05 -28.86 7.99
C ILE A 440 -4.81 -29.50 6.82
N ASP A 441 -4.24 -30.55 6.21
CA ASP A 441 -4.87 -31.30 5.11
C ASP A 441 -5.97 -32.24 5.61
N GLU A 442 -5.89 -32.71 6.86
CA GLU A 442 -6.93 -33.54 7.49
C GLU A 442 -8.16 -32.70 7.87
N LEU A 443 -7.92 -31.45 8.32
CA LEU A 443 -8.98 -30.53 8.70
C LEU A 443 -9.75 -30.00 7.50
N ARG A 444 -9.11 -29.82 6.35
CA ARG A 444 -9.78 -29.34 5.13
C ARG A 444 -10.86 -30.31 4.68
N GLY A 445 -12.10 -29.83 4.62
CA GLY A 445 -13.27 -30.64 4.25
C GLY A 445 -13.79 -31.53 5.38
N MET A 446 -13.23 -31.46 6.59
CA MET A 446 -13.81 -32.09 7.77
C MET A 446 -15.09 -31.36 8.19
N ARG A 447 -16.07 -32.11 8.70
CA ARG A 447 -17.28 -31.50 9.30
C ARG A 447 -16.95 -31.01 10.69
N THR A 448 -17.36 -29.77 10.99
CA THR A 448 -17.09 -29.17 12.31
C THR A 448 -17.70 -29.97 13.46
N THR A 449 -18.83 -30.65 13.24
CA THR A 449 -19.52 -31.48 14.25
C THR A 449 -18.66 -32.60 14.84
N ASP A 450 -17.63 -33.03 14.12
CA ASP A 450 -16.78 -34.15 14.52
C ASP A 450 -15.72 -33.73 15.55
N LEU A 451 -15.52 -32.42 15.74
CA LEU A 451 -14.56 -31.83 16.69
C LEU A 451 -15.16 -31.58 18.09
N PHE A 452 -16.46 -31.82 18.28
CA PHE A 452 -17.17 -31.48 19.53
C PHE A 452 -17.60 -32.71 20.33
N ALA A 453 -17.53 -32.59 21.66
CA ALA A 453 -18.03 -33.60 22.59
C ALA A 453 -19.55 -33.79 22.41
N VAL A 454 -20.04 -35.01 22.67
CA VAL A 454 -21.40 -35.42 22.31
C VAL A 454 -22.45 -34.51 22.95
N GLU A 455 -22.26 -34.08 24.20
CA GLU A 455 -23.22 -33.20 24.88
C GLU A 455 -23.29 -31.78 24.27
N PHE A 456 -22.25 -31.34 23.56
CA PHE A 456 -22.14 -29.99 23.03
C PHE A 456 -22.34 -29.89 21.50
N ARG A 457 -22.54 -31.02 20.81
CA ARG A 457 -22.70 -31.06 19.35
C ARG A 457 -23.87 -30.22 18.84
N ASP A 458 -25.00 -30.22 19.54
CA ASP A 458 -26.18 -29.44 19.12
C ASP A 458 -25.95 -27.93 19.29
N LEU A 459 -25.26 -27.51 20.37
CA LEU A 459 -24.87 -26.13 20.56
C LEU A 459 -23.96 -25.66 19.42
N PHE A 460 -22.90 -26.40 19.14
CA PHE A 460 -21.96 -26.00 18.10
C PHE A 460 -22.51 -26.15 16.68
N ARG A 461 -23.46 -27.08 16.42
CA ARG A 461 -24.18 -27.13 15.14
C ARG A 461 -24.88 -25.79 14.87
N ARG A 462 -25.54 -25.21 15.87
CA ARG A 462 -26.18 -23.89 15.78
C ARG A 462 -25.16 -22.76 15.61
N VAL A 463 -24.01 -22.85 16.28
CA VAL A 463 -22.89 -21.88 16.13
C VAL A 463 -22.38 -21.84 14.70
N PHE A 464 -22.23 -23.00 14.06
CA PHE A 464 -21.71 -23.15 12.70
C PHE A 464 -22.80 -23.21 11.61
N ASP A 465 -24.04 -22.86 11.93
CA ASP A 465 -25.14 -22.74 10.97
C ASP A 465 -25.30 -21.27 10.53
N PRO A 466 -25.10 -20.94 9.23
CA PRO A 466 -25.28 -19.57 8.73
C PRO A 466 -26.74 -19.09 8.73
N GLY A 467 -27.71 -20.01 8.81
CA GLY A 467 -29.14 -19.70 8.84
C GLY A 467 -29.69 -19.41 10.25
N GLU A 468 -28.89 -19.60 11.29
CA GLU A 468 -29.30 -19.42 12.69
C GLU A 468 -29.37 -17.94 13.08
N GLN A 469 -30.58 -17.46 13.36
CA GLN A 469 -30.90 -16.04 13.64
C GLN A 469 -30.84 -15.66 15.13
N ASP A 470 -30.42 -16.57 16.01
CA ASP A 470 -30.32 -16.31 17.44
C ASP A 470 -29.18 -15.31 17.74
N GLU A 471 -29.55 -14.05 18.05
CA GLU A 471 -28.61 -12.97 18.38
C GLU A 471 -27.75 -13.27 19.61
N THR A 472 -28.19 -14.16 20.51
CA THR A 472 -27.42 -14.56 21.69
C THR A 472 -26.17 -15.37 21.36
N LEU A 473 -26.12 -15.98 20.16
CA LEU A 473 -24.96 -16.71 19.64
C LEU A 473 -23.87 -15.79 19.06
N GLY A 474 -24.03 -14.46 19.14
CA GLY A 474 -22.99 -13.49 18.77
C GLY A 474 -21.89 -13.32 19.81
N GLY A 475 -22.12 -13.77 21.05
CA GLY A 475 -21.15 -13.69 22.16
C GLY A 475 -20.17 -14.87 22.23
N ALA A 476 -19.18 -14.75 23.12
CA ALA A 476 -18.23 -15.82 23.42
C ALA A 476 -18.94 -17.02 24.07
N LEU A 477 -19.09 -18.10 23.30
CA LEU A 477 -19.75 -19.33 23.75
C LEU A 477 -18.73 -20.33 24.27
N ARG A 478 -18.96 -20.90 25.46
CA ARG A 478 -18.10 -21.94 26.02
C ARG A 478 -18.69 -23.33 25.78
N GLY A 479 -17.84 -24.28 25.39
CA GLY A 479 -18.23 -25.68 25.25
C GLY A 479 -17.03 -26.62 25.21
N VAL A 480 -17.29 -27.92 25.21
CA VAL A 480 -16.23 -28.94 25.25
C VAL A 480 -15.98 -29.48 23.85
N CYS A 481 -14.71 -29.46 23.46
CA CYS A 481 -14.17 -30.03 22.23
C CYS A 481 -13.37 -31.30 22.53
N VAL A 482 -13.18 -32.12 21.50
CA VAL A 482 -12.40 -33.36 21.58
C VAL A 482 -11.19 -33.25 20.64
N ARG A 483 -9.99 -33.44 21.19
CA ARG A 483 -8.74 -33.50 20.42
C ARG A 483 -8.64 -34.80 19.63
N LYS A 484 -7.76 -34.89 18.63
CA LYS A 484 -7.50 -36.14 17.90
C LYS A 484 -7.10 -37.31 18.82
N SER A 485 -6.39 -37.02 19.92
CA SER A 485 -6.05 -38.00 20.96
C SER A 485 -7.24 -38.52 21.79
N GLY A 486 -8.44 -37.96 21.61
CA GLY A 486 -9.64 -38.30 22.38
C GLY A 486 -9.76 -37.56 23.72
N ARG A 487 -8.85 -36.63 24.03
CA ARG A 487 -8.93 -35.79 25.23
C ARG A 487 -9.93 -34.65 25.05
N GLU A 488 -10.75 -34.44 26.07
CA GLU A 488 -11.68 -33.32 26.14
C GLU A 488 -10.99 -32.06 26.68
N PHE A 489 -11.40 -30.90 26.16
CA PHE A 489 -10.91 -29.59 26.60
C PHE A 489 -11.97 -28.51 26.38
N TRP A 490 -11.93 -27.45 27.19
CA TRP A 490 -12.88 -26.35 27.09
C TRP A 490 -12.42 -25.32 26.07
N VAL A 491 -13.33 -24.90 25.22
CA VAL A 491 -13.10 -23.82 24.26
C VAL A 491 -14.09 -22.69 24.46
N SER A 492 -13.61 -21.47 24.25
CA SER A 492 -14.42 -20.28 24.04
C SER A 492 -14.43 -19.96 22.55
N VAL A 493 -15.61 -19.94 21.94
CA VAL A 493 -15.79 -19.72 20.50
C VAL A 493 -16.49 -18.40 20.25
N HIS A 494 -15.90 -17.59 19.38
CA HIS A 494 -16.51 -16.37 18.86
C HIS A 494 -16.75 -16.54 17.36
N ARG A 495 -17.97 -16.29 16.89
CA ARG A 495 -18.32 -16.40 15.47
C ARG A 495 -18.55 -15.03 14.83
N SER A 496 -18.27 -14.94 13.55
CA SER A 496 -18.63 -13.82 12.69
C SER A 496 -19.12 -14.34 11.35
N LEU A 497 -20.25 -13.81 10.90
CA LEU A 497 -20.81 -14.12 9.59
C LEU A 497 -20.10 -13.27 8.53
N ILE A 498 -19.61 -13.92 7.49
CA ILE A 498 -18.93 -13.29 6.36
C ILE A 498 -19.54 -13.76 5.04
N ASP A 499 -19.46 -12.94 4.00
CA ASP A 499 -19.77 -13.36 2.64
C ASP A 499 -18.48 -13.81 1.95
N LEU A 500 -18.42 -15.08 1.56
CA LEU A 500 -17.31 -15.65 0.81
C LEU A 500 -17.82 -16.19 -0.53
N LYS A 501 -17.44 -15.52 -1.62
CA LYS A 501 -17.83 -15.87 -3.00
C LYS A 501 -19.36 -15.85 -3.21
N ASN A 502 -20.06 -14.84 -2.69
CA ASN A 502 -21.52 -14.68 -2.76
C ASN A 502 -22.29 -15.82 -2.06
N LYS A 503 -21.68 -16.40 -1.02
CA LYS A 503 -22.24 -17.45 -0.20
C LYS A 503 -21.91 -17.17 1.26
N PRO A 504 -22.85 -17.38 2.19
CA PRO A 504 -22.58 -17.15 3.61
C PRO A 504 -21.53 -18.15 4.11
N ALA A 505 -20.57 -17.65 4.86
CA ALA A 505 -19.53 -18.43 5.54
C ALA A 505 -19.36 -17.89 6.96
N ILE A 506 -18.77 -18.72 7.83
CA ILE A 506 -18.54 -18.41 9.23
C ILE A 506 -17.04 -18.38 9.46
N LEU A 507 -16.56 -17.25 9.97
CA LEU A 507 -15.24 -17.14 10.57
C LEU A 507 -15.41 -17.31 12.08
N ALA A 508 -14.78 -18.32 12.66
CA ALA A 508 -14.79 -18.54 14.10
C ALA A 508 -13.37 -18.49 14.68
N THR A 509 -13.23 -17.85 15.83
CA THR A 509 -12.04 -17.93 16.67
C THR A 509 -12.33 -18.81 17.88
N MET A 510 -11.39 -19.65 18.25
CA MET A 510 -11.48 -20.59 19.35
C MET A 510 -10.28 -20.43 20.27
N ARG A 511 -10.53 -20.19 21.56
CA ARG A 511 -9.52 -20.14 22.60
C ARG A 511 -9.68 -21.33 23.54
N ASP A 512 -8.61 -22.06 23.82
CA ASP A 512 -8.59 -23.04 24.90
C ASP A 512 -8.69 -22.29 26.23
N VAL A 513 -9.76 -22.54 26.99
CA VAL A 513 -10.03 -21.89 28.28
C VAL A 513 -10.10 -22.91 29.41
N THR A 514 -9.47 -24.07 29.22
CA THR A 514 -9.50 -25.19 30.16
C THR A 514 -8.93 -24.80 31.52
N GLU A 515 -7.79 -24.10 31.54
CA GLU A 515 -7.17 -23.65 32.79
C GLU A 515 -8.04 -22.61 33.51
N GLU A 516 -8.62 -21.66 32.79
CA GLU A 516 -9.48 -20.61 33.36
C GLU A 516 -10.77 -21.19 33.94
N VAL A 517 -11.40 -22.13 33.24
CA VAL A 517 -12.61 -22.81 33.73
C VAL A 517 -12.28 -23.65 34.97
N HIS A 518 -11.16 -24.39 34.97
CA HIS A 518 -10.72 -25.14 36.16
C HIS A 518 -10.37 -24.21 37.33
N TRP A 519 -9.72 -23.09 37.07
CA TRP A 519 -9.40 -22.09 38.08
C TRP A 519 -10.67 -21.48 38.69
N GLU A 520 -11.64 -21.10 37.85
CA GLU A 520 -12.94 -20.56 38.29
C GLU A 520 -13.69 -21.58 39.17
N MET A 521 -13.73 -22.84 38.77
CA MET A 521 -14.30 -23.92 39.58
C MET A 521 -13.56 -24.08 40.93
N SER A 522 -12.22 -24.08 40.92
CA SER A 522 -11.43 -24.24 42.14
C SER A 522 -11.62 -23.09 43.13
N ILE A 523 -11.69 -21.84 42.65
CA ILE A 523 -11.99 -20.67 43.47
C ILE A 523 -13.40 -20.77 44.06
N GLN A 524 -14.36 -21.25 43.27
CA GLN A 524 -15.74 -21.37 43.73
C GLN A 524 -15.87 -22.43 44.82
N GLU A 525 -15.20 -23.58 44.66
CA GLU A 525 -15.09 -24.61 45.69
C GLU A 525 -14.40 -24.11 46.97
N GLU A 526 -13.28 -23.39 46.84
CA GLU A 526 -12.57 -22.80 47.97
C GLU A 526 -13.42 -21.74 48.69
N SER A 527 -14.10 -20.86 47.94
CA SER A 527 -15.02 -19.85 48.47
C SER A 527 -16.17 -20.49 49.23
N GLU A 528 -16.77 -21.56 48.69
CA GLU A 528 -17.80 -22.32 49.39
C GLU A 528 -17.26 -23.01 50.65
N TYR A 529 -16.08 -23.62 50.57
CA TYR A 529 -15.40 -24.25 51.70
C TYR A 529 -15.15 -23.22 52.82
N LEU A 530 -14.52 -22.08 52.49
CA LEU A 530 -14.24 -20.98 53.41
C LEU A 530 -15.54 -20.40 53.97
N ARG A 531 -16.61 -20.28 53.18
CA ARG A 531 -17.91 -19.78 53.66
C ARG A 531 -18.56 -20.77 54.63
N ARG A 532 -18.51 -22.07 54.37
CA ARG A 532 -18.97 -23.13 55.30
C ARG A 532 -18.13 -23.14 56.59
N GLU A 533 -16.81 -22.98 56.48
CA GLU A 533 -15.92 -22.89 57.63
C GLU A 533 -16.19 -21.60 58.44
N ASN A 534 -16.41 -20.46 57.78
CA ASN A 534 -16.78 -19.20 58.42
C ASN A 534 -18.11 -19.31 59.17
N ILE A 535 -19.11 -20.01 58.60
CA ILE A 535 -20.40 -20.29 59.25
C ILE A 535 -20.22 -21.24 60.45
N LYS A 536 -19.41 -22.31 60.33
CA LYS A 536 -19.08 -23.22 61.44
C LYS A 536 -18.33 -22.52 62.57
N LEU A 537 -17.36 -21.66 62.26
CA LEU A 537 -16.62 -20.87 63.24
C LEU A 537 -17.54 -19.83 63.92
N LYS A 538 -18.33 -19.08 63.15
CA LYS A 538 -19.28 -18.08 63.70
C LYS A 538 -20.39 -18.70 64.55
N SER A 539 -20.91 -19.86 64.17
CA SER A 539 -21.90 -20.61 64.98
C SER A 539 -21.28 -21.14 66.28
N SER A 540 -20.05 -21.67 66.22
CA SER A 540 -19.34 -22.14 67.42
C SER A 540 -18.98 -21.04 68.43
N ILE A 541 -18.87 -19.79 67.99
CA ILE A 541 -18.65 -18.60 68.83
C ILE A 541 -19.97 -18.10 69.44
N LYS A 542 -21.08 -18.09 68.67
CA LYS A 542 -22.39 -17.63 69.16
C LYS A 542 -22.99 -18.51 70.26
N GLU A 543 -22.62 -19.79 70.34
CA GLU A 543 -23.19 -20.73 71.32
C GLU A 543 -22.43 -20.80 72.65
N ARG A 544 -21.30 -20.09 72.79
CA ARG A 544 -20.53 -20.05 74.05
C ARG A 544 -20.86 -18.77 74.84
N TYR A 545 -21.57 -18.92 75.96
CA TYR A 545 -21.78 -17.87 76.98
C TYR A 545 -20.51 -17.52 77.79
N LYS A 546 -19.38 -18.16 77.45
CA LYS A 546 -18.08 -18.01 78.09
C LYS A 546 -17.00 -17.89 77.02
N PHE A 547 -16.31 -16.75 77.01
CA PHE A 547 -15.17 -16.47 76.15
C PHE A 547 -13.89 -16.42 77.00
N GLY A 548 -13.13 -17.52 77.03
CA GLY A 548 -12.03 -17.70 77.97
C GLY A 548 -12.51 -17.64 79.42
N ARG A 549 -12.08 -16.63 80.17
CA ARG A 549 -12.54 -16.36 81.56
C ARG A 549 -13.68 -15.35 81.64
N ILE A 550 -14.09 -14.75 80.52
CA ILE A 550 -15.11 -13.71 80.47
C ILE A 550 -16.49 -14.37 80.29
N VAL A 551 -17.47 -13.92 81.06
CA VAL A 551 -18.86 -14.43 81.01
C VAL A 551 -19.76 -13.34 80.42
N GLY A 552 -20.54 -13.72 79.40
CA GLY A 552 -21.48 -12.83 78.72
C GLY A 552 -21.97 -13.43 77.40
N LYS A 553 -23.23 -13.15 77.05
CA LYS A 553 -23.85 -13.51 75.77
C LYS A 553 -24.43 -12.31 75.03
N SER A 554 -24.59 -11.18 75.70
CA SER A 554 -25.24 -9.99 75.15
C SER A 554 -24.57 -9.49 73.86
N PRO A 555 -25.32 -8.87 72.93
CA PRO A 555 -24.76 -8.34 71.69
C PRO A 555 -23.56 -7.37 71.89
N PRO A 556 -23.56 -6.47 72.90
CA PRO A 556 -22.38 -5.65 73.21
C PRO A 556 -21.15 -6.48 73.56
N MET A 557 -21.31 -7.56 74.33
CA MET A 557 -20.19 -8.44 74.69
C MET A 557 -19.66 -9.24 73.48
N GLN A 558 -20.53 -9.65 72.54
CA GLN A 558 -20.09 -10.30 71.30
C GLN A 558 -19.16 -9.40 70.48
N LYS A 559 -19.47 -8.10 70.38
CA LYS A 559 -18.58 -7.11 69.74
C LYS A 559 -17.24 -7.00 70.44
N VAL A 560 -17.23 -7.03 71.78
CA VAL A 560 -15.98 -7.05 72.57
C VAL A 560 -15.16 -8.31 72.25
N TYR A 561 -15.78 -9.48 72.14
CA TYR A 561 -15.08 -10.72 71.79
C TYR A 561 -14.44 -10.67 70.41
N GLU A 562 -15.14 -10.13 69.41
CA GLU A 562 -14.59 -9.90 68.07
C GLU A 562 -13.37 -8.97 68.10
N LEU A 563 -13.42 -7.90 68.89
CA LEU A 563 -12.28 -6.99 69.07
C LEU A 563 -11.12 -7.65 69.80
N ILE A 564 -11.38 -8.50 70.80
CA ILE A 564 -10.33 -9.28 71.47
C ILE A 564 -9.63 -10.23 70.49
N LEU A 565 -10.38 -10.91 69.61
CA LEU A 565 -9.79 -11.79 68.59
C LEU A 565 -8.91 -11.02 67.59
N LYS A 566 -9.40 -9.86 67.11
CA LYS A 566 -8.62 -8.98 66.23
C LYS A 566 -7.36 -8.45 66.92
N ALA A 567 -7.46 -8.08 68.19
CA ALA A 567 -6.33 -7.67 69.01
C ALA A 567 -5.34 -8.83 69.17
N ALA A 568 -5.81 -10.03 69.51
CA ALA A 568 -4.96 -11.19 69.73
C ALA A 568 -4.16 -11.61 68.49
N GLY A 569 -4.78 -11.53 67.29
CA GLY A 569 -4.14 -11.83 66.01
C GLY A 569 -3.14 -10.77 65.51
N SER A 570 -2.99 -9.65 66.21
CA SER A 570 -2.05 -8.57 65.87
C SER A 570 -1.11 -8.24 67.03
N ASP A 571 0.04 -7.66 66.71
CA ASP A 571 1.05 -7.27 67.71
C ASP A 571 0.92 -5.78 68.12
N VAL A 572 -0.23 -5.15 67.80
CA VAL A 572 -0.51 -3.73 68.08
C VAL A 572 -0.85 -3.48 69.55
N ASN A 573 -0.62 -2.23 69.98
CA ASN A 573 -1.00 -1.75 71.30
C ASN A 573 -2.53 -1.64 71.43
N VAL A 574 -3.04 -2.01 72.59
CA VAL A 574 -4.49 -2.07 72.86
C VAL A 574 -4.83 -1.13 74.00
N LEU A 575 -5.87 -0.31 73.83
CA LEU A 575 -6.40 0.55 74.89
C LEU A 575 -7.79 0.06 75.30
N ILE A 576 -7.95 -0.34 76.56
CA ILE A 576 -9.22 -0.83 77.10
C ILE A 576 -9.88 0.32 77.88
N LEU A 577 -11.02 0.77 77.37
CA LEU A 577 -11.81 1.84 77.98
C LEU A 577 -13.00 1.24 78.70
N GLY A 578 -13.27 1.66 79.92
CA GLY A 578 -14.50 1.26 80.61
C GLY A 578 -14.51 1.57 82.10
N GLU A 579 -15.71 1.66 82.66
CA GLU A 579 -15.91 1.97 84.08
C GLU A 579 -15.18 0.99 85.00
N SER A 580 -14.98 1.41 86.25
CA SER A 580 -14.40 0.54 87.27
C SER A 580 -15.32 -0.67 87.52
N GLY A 581 -14.72 -1.84 87.73
CA GLY A 581 -15.47 -3.08 87.98
C GLY A 581 -16.09 -3.77 86.77
N THR A 582 -15.80 -3.35 85.53
CA THR A 582 -16.29 -4.00 84.29
C THR A 582 -15.49 -5.24 83.86
N GLY A 583 -14.26 -5.41 84.37
CA GLY A 583 -13.39 -6.56 84.05
C GLY A 583 -12.26 -6.26 83.04
N LYS A 584 -11.73 -5.04 83.00
CA LYS A 584 -10.63 -4.63 82.09
C LYS A 584 -9.42 -5.58 82.11
N GLU A 585 -8.98 -6.02 83.30
CA GLU A 585 -7.87 -6.97 83.42
C GLU A 585 -8.18 -8.34 82.77
N LEU A 586 -9.43 -8.83 82.85
CA LEU A 586 -9.83 -10.08 82.20
C LEU A 586 -9.77 -9.97 80.68
N VAL A 587 -10.11 -8.81 80.13
CA VAL A 587 -9.96 -8.53 78.69
C VAL A 587 -8.49 -8.51 78.30
N ALA A 588 -7.64 -7.81 79.07
CA ALA A 588 -6.20 -7.76 78.80
C ALA A 588 -5.56 -9.16 78.82
N ARG A 589 -5.93 -9.98 79.81
CA ARG A 589 -5.50 -11.38 79.89
C ARG A 589 -5.99 -12.21 78.71
N ALA A 590 -7.25 -12.05 78.30
CA ALA A 590 -7.80 -12.76 77.15
C ALA A 590 -7.05 -12.40 75.84
N VAL A 591 -6.74 -11.12 75.62
CA VAL A 591 -5.92 -10.69 74.48
C VAL A 591 -4.53 -11.36 74.50
N HIS A 592 -3.89 -11.41 75.67
CA HIS A 592 -2.58 -12.06 75.82
C HIS A 592 -2.64 -13.58 75.59
N GLU A 593 -3.55 -14.28 76.29
CA GLU A 593 -3.72 -15.74 76.24
C GLU A 593 -4.07 -16.25 74.83
N MET A 594 -4.69 -15.41 73.99
CA MET A 594 -5.06 -15.76 72.61
C MET A 594 -4.05 -15.27 71.55
N SER A 595 -3.01 -14.55 71.96
CA SER A 595 -2.00 -14.03 71.04
C SER A 595 -0.85 -15.01 70.81
N ALA A 596 0.03 -14.71 69.85
CA ALA A 596 1.29 -15.42 69.64
C ALA A 596 2.21 -15.42 70.88
N ARG A 597 1.95 -14.56 71.88
CA ARG A 597 2.73 -14.40 73.12
C ARG A 597 2.12 -15.13 74.32
N ALA A 598 1.12 -16.00 74.14
CA ALA A 598 0.44 -16.70 75.24
C ALA A 598 1.36 -17.49 76.19
N GLY A 599 2.50 -17.98 75.69
CA GLY A 599 3.52 -18.68 76.49
C GLY A 599 4.61 -17.76 77.09
N LYS A 600 4.47 -16.44 76.97
CA LYS A 600 5.44 -15.44 77.44
C LYS A 600 4.93 -14.71 78.70
N PRO A 601 5.77 -13.96 79.42
CA PRO A 601 5.33 -13.25 80.62
C PRO A 601 4.19 -12.26 80.37
N PHE A 602 3.22 -12.23 81.26
CA PHE A 602 2.18 -11.20 81.36
C PHE A 602 2.36 -10.45 82.67
N ILE A 603 2.75 -9.18 82.61
CA ILE A 603 3.06 -8.34 83.78
C ILE A 603 1.93 -7.30 83.95
N PRO A 604 0.99 -7.51 84.89
CA PRO A 604 -0.02 -6.52 85.23
C PRO A 604 0.53 -5.49 86.22
N VAL A 605 0.32 -4.21 85.93
CA VAL A 605 0.74 -3.08 86.75
C VAL A 605 -0.45 -2.14 86.93
N ASN A 606 -0.82 -1.85 88.17
CA ASN A 606 -1.79 -0.80 88.47
C ASN A 606 -1.02 0.51 88.73
N CYS A 607 -1.18 1.48 87.83
CA CYS A 607 -0.48 2.76 87.90
C CYS A 607 -0.94 3.63 89.07
N GLY A 608 -2.21 3.53 89.49
CA GLY A 608 -2.75 4.28 90.64
C GLY A 608 -2.29 3.76 92.01
N ALA A 609 -1.78 2.51 92.06
CA ALA A 609 -1.32 1.90 93.31
C ALA A 609 0.14 2.22 93.68
N ILE A 610 0.91 2.81 92.76
CA ILE A 610 2.34 3.07 92.95
C ILE A 610 2.54 4.53 93.38
N PRO A 611 3.22 4.81 94.52
CA PRO A 611 3.55 6.17 94.92
C PRO A 611 4.39 6.89 93.86
N GLU A 612 4.07 8.14 93.54
CA GLU A 612 4.71 8.91 92.45
C GLU A 612 6.24 8.93 92.55
N SER A 613 6.79 8.99 93.77
CA SER A 613 8.23 8.94 94.03
C SER A 613 8.92 7.62 93.65
N LEU A 614 8.17 6.52 93.57
CA LEU A 614 8.68 5.19 93.26
C LEU A 614 8.33 4.72 91.85
N VAL A 615 7.32 5.32 91.19
CA VAL A 615 6.84 4.93 89.85
C VAL A 615 8.00 4.73 88.88
N GLU A 616 8.93 5.68 88.80
CA GLU A 616 10.06 5.58 87.88
C GLU A 616 10.94 4.35 88.16
N SER A 617 11.30 4.13 89.44
CA SER A 617 12.15 3.01 89.84
C SER A 617 11.49 1.64 89.67
N GLU A 618 10.16 1.54 89.79
CA GLU A 618 9.42 0.30 89.59
C GLU A 618 9.32 -0.09 88.11
N PHE A 619 9.11 0.89 87.23
CA PHE A 619 8.99 0.64 85.79
C PHE A 619 10.34 0.36 85.12
N PHE A 620 11.35 1.18 85.40
CA PHE A 620 12.66 1.13 84.75
C PHE A 620 13.70 0.30 85.52
N GLY A 621 13.46 0.01 86.79
CA GLY A 621 14.47 -0.56 87.68
C GLY A 621 15.48 0.49 88.12
N HIS A 622 16.38 0.11 89.02
CA HIS A 622 17.44 1.00 89.51
C HIS A 622 18.72 0.24 89.82
N ARG A 623 19.84 0.95 89.76
CA ARG A 623 21.15 0.47 90.23
C ARG A 623 21.39 0.84 91.69
N ARG A 624 22.21 0.06 92.37
CA ARG A 624 22.68 0.35 93.71
C ARG A 624 23.31 1.75 93.75
N GLY A 625 22.81 2.59 94.66
CA GLY A 625 23.28 3.98 94.82
C GLY A 625 22.53 5.03 93.99
N ALA A 626 21.48 4.66 93.25
CA ALA A 626 20.69 5.61 92.46
C ALA A 626 19.95 6.67 93.29
N PHE A 627 19.51 6.32 94.51
CA PHE A 627 18.87 7.21 95.49
C PHE A 627 19.05 6.69 96.92
N THR A 628 18.71 7.50 97.93
CA THR A 628 18.76 7.12 99.35
C THR A 628 17.83 5.93 99.63
N GLY A 629 18.40 4.74 99.90
CA GLY A 629 17.66 3.48 100.09
C GLY A 629 17.86 2.43 98.97
N ALA A 630 18.50 2.77 97.86
CA ALA A 630 18.84 1.84 96.77
C ALA A 630 20.05 0.95 97.13
N HIS A 631 19.89 0.04 98.09
CA HIS A 631 20.98 -0.82 98.60
C HIS A 631 21.34 -1.98 97.66
N ILE A 632 20.45 -2.36 96.74
CA ILE A 632 20.60 -3.48 95.81
C ILE A 632 20.05 -3.05 94.44
N ASP A 633 20.57 -3.61 93.36
CA ASP A 633 19.98 -3.48 92.02
C ASP A 633 18.57 -4.11 91.99
N LYS A 634 17.60 -3.43 91.37
CA LYS A 634 16.24 -3.93 91.20
C LYS A 634 15.83 -3.91 89.72
N THR A 635 15.33 -5.03 89.21
CA THR A 635 14.76 -5.13 87.86
C THR A 635 13.39 -4.45 87.79
N GLY A 636 13.15 -3.67 86.74
CA GLY A 636 11.88 -2.99 86.50
C GLY A 636 10.83 -3.85 85.79
N TYR A 637 9.61 -3.33 85.69
CA TYR A 637 8.51 -3.98 84.94
C TYR A 637 8.81 -4.13 83.44
N LEU A 638 9.52 -3.17 82.83
CA LEU A 638 9.88 -3.27 81.42
C LEU A 638 10.79 -4.46 81.13
N GLU A 639 11.73 -4.74 82.03
CA GLU A 639 12.63 -5.91 81.93
C GLU A 639 11.86 -7.21 82.14
N SER A 640 11.01 -7.23 83.17
CA SER A 640 10.19 -8.39 83.52
C SER A 640 9.19 -8.78 82.41
N ALA A 641 8.74 -7.79 81.63
CA ALA A 641 7.81 -7.97 80.52
C ALA A 641 8.50 -8.22 79.17
N ASN A 642 9.84 -8.29 79.12
CA ASN A 642 10.57 -8.43 77.86
C ASN A 642 10.18 -9.71 77.11
N GLY A 643 9.87 -9.58 75.81
CA GLY A 643 9.34 -10.65 74.95
C GLY A 643 7.89 -11.04 75.25
N GLY A 644 7.27 -10.42 76.26
CA GLY A 644 5.92 -10.72 76.75
C GLY A 644 4.94 -9.56 76.52
N THR A 645 4.06 -9.34 77.50
CA THR A 645 3.03 -8.30 77.50
C THR A 645 3.03 -7.53 78.82
N LEU A 646 3.06 -6.20 78.74
CA LEU A 646 2.90 -5.29 79.86
C LEU A 646 1.48 -4.74 79.86
N PHE A 647 0.74 -4.98 80.94
CA PHE A 647 -0.60 -4.45 81.14
C PHE A 647 -0.57 -3.29 82.14
N LEU A 648 -1.02 -2.10 81.72
CA LEU A 648 -1.11 -0.90 82.55
C LEU A 648 -2.56 -0.60 82.87
N ASP A 649 -3.01 -0.92 84.08
CA ASP A 649 -4.31 -0.50 84.58
C ASP A 649 -4.22 0.91 85.17
N GLU A 650 -5.30 1.68 85.01
CA GLU A 650 -5.39 3.08 85.42
C GLU A 650 -4.27 3.96 84.83
N VAL A 651 -3.94 3.76 83.54
CA VAL A 651 -2.89 4.51 82.83
C VAL A 651 -3.09 6.04 82.86
N GLY A 652 -4.32 6.49 83.13
CA GLY A 652 -4.66 7.91 83.31
C GLY A 652 -4.08 8.54 84.57
N GLU A 653 -3.62 7.76 85.55
CA GLU A 653 -2.99 8.27 86.78
C GLU A 653 -1.49 8.57 86.60
N LEU A 654 -0.90 8.26 85.44
CA LEU A 654 0.51 8.49 85.19
C LEU A 654 0.82 9.99 85.00
N GLY A 655 1.77 10.51 85.77
CA GLY A 655 2.28 11.86 85.59
C GLY A 655 2.95 12.07 84.21
N VAL A 656 2.94 13.32 83.74
CA VAL A 656 3.41 13.70 82.38
C VAL A 656 4.86 13.30 82.13
N ASN A 657 5.74 13.41 83.13
CA ASN A 657 7.15 13.00 83.01
C ASN A 657 7.30 11.49 82.75
N MET A 658 6.44 10.68 83.36
CA MET A 658 6.45 9.23 83.16
C MET A 658 5.97 8.87 81.76
N GLN A 659 4.96 9.57 81.25
CA GLN A 659 4.45 9.37 79.89
C GLN A 659 5.56 9.56 78.84
N VAL A 660 6.42 10.57 79.00
CA VAL A 660 7.56 10.82 78.09
C VAL A 660 8.56 9.66 78.11
N LYS A 661 8.93 9.16 79.29
CA LYS A 661 9.90 8.07 79.43
C LYS A 661 9.34 6.74 78.90
N LEU A 662 8.06 6.46 79.17
CA LEU A 662 7.37 5.29 78.64
C LEU A 662 7.20 5.36 77.12
N LEU A 663 6.86 6.53 76.57
CA LEU A 663 6.76 6.73 75.13
C LEU A 663 8.06 6.35 74.43
N ARG A 664 9.20 6.89 74.89
CA ARG A 664 10.53 6.53 74.36
C ARG A 664 10.80 5.02 74.42
N SER A 665 10.42 4.39 75.53
CA SER A 665 10.59 2.95 75.72
C SER A 665 9.72 2.12 74.77
N PHE A 666 8.49 2.55 74.50
CA PHE A 666 7.57 1.85 73.59
C PHE A 666 7.84 2.12 72.10
N GLU A 667 8.50 3.23 71.78
CA GLU A 667 8.87 3.60 70.42
C GLU A 667 10.20 3.00 69.98
N ALA A 668 11.26 3.23 70.77
CA ALA A 668 12.61 2.79 70.44
C ALA A 668 12.93 1.38 71.00
N GLY A 669 12.11 0.86 71.92
CA GLY A 669 12.37 -0.43 72.58
C GLY A 669 13.55 -0.38 73.55
N VAL A 670 14.02 0.82 73.91
CA VAL A 670 15.16 1.03 74.82
C VAL A 670 14.77 1.83 76.05
N TYR A 671 15.37 1.50 77.18
CA TYR A 671 15.19 2.22 78.44
C TYR A 671 16.49 2.24 79.25
N THR A 672 16.60 3.18 80.19
CA THR A 672 17.77 3.30 81.08
C THR A 672 17.31 3.13 82.53
N PRO A 673 17.85 2.17 83.29
CA PRO A 673 17.56 2.06 84.72
C PRO A 673 17.96 3.34 85.48
N VAL A 674 17.24 3.65 86.56
CA VAL A 674 17.52 4.85 87.35
C VAL A 674 18.93 4.75 87.96
N GLY A 675 19.74 5.78 87.74
CA GLY A 675 21.14 5.84 88.18
C GLY A 675 22.11 5.05 87.30
N ASP A 676 21.67 4.48 86.18
CA ASP A 676 22.52 3.87 85.16
C ASP A 676 22.72 4.82 83.96
N THR A 677 23.76 4.58 83.16
CA THR A 677 24.04 5.29 81.90
C THR A 677 23.91 4.39 80.69
N GLN A 678 23.83 3.07 80.88
CA GLN A 678 23.68 2.11 79.79
C GLN A 678 22.21 1.90 79.43
N GLU A 679 21.91 2.04 78.14
CA GLU A 679 20.61 1.67 77.59
C GLU A 679 20.42 0.15 77.58
N ARG A 680 19.21 -0.30 77.90
CA ARG A 680 18.77 -1.70 77.84
C ARG A 680 17.63 -1.85 76.86
N TYR A 681 17.56 -2.99 76.20
CA TYR A 681 16.51 -3.29 75.24
C TYR A 681 15.38 -4.12 75.88
N SER A 682 14.13 -3.70 75.66
CA SER A 682 12.95 -4.49 76.00
C SER A 682 11.91 -4.40 74.88
N ARG A 683 11.57 -5.56 74.31
CA ARG A 683 10.53 -5.68 73.29
C ARG A 683 9.29 -6.34 73.88
N LEU A 684 8.36 -5.52 74.32
CA LEU A 684 7.11 -5.93 74.93
C LEU A 684 5.90 -5.51 74.09
N ARG A 685 4.76 -6.13 74.35
CA ARG A 685 3.45 -5.68 73.85
C ARG A 685 2.78 -4.86 74.94
N LEU A 686 2.23 -3.70 74.60
CA LEU A 686 1.52 -2.86 75.56
C LEU A 686 0.01 -3.08 75.48
N ILE A 687 -0.63 -3.29 76.64
CA ILE A 687 -2.07 -3.18 76.81
C ILE A 687 -2.31 -2.16 77.91
N ALA A 688 -3.05 -1.10 77.63
CA ALA A 688 -3.38 -0.06 78.60
C ALA A 688 -4.88 -0.10 78.93
N ALA A 689 -5.25 0.31 80.13
CA ALA A 689 -6.63 0.35 80.61
C ALA A 689 -6.91 1.60 81.44
N THR A 690 -8.11 2.16 81.28
CA THR A 690 -8.54 3.36 82.02
C THR A 690 -10.06 3.43 82.14
N ASN A 691 -10.54 4.05 83.21
CA ASN A 691 -11.94 4.41 83.42
C ASN A 691 -12.25 5.88 83.17
N ARG A 692 -11.21 6.72 82.98
CA ARG A 692 -11.36 8.16 82.72
C ARG A 692 -11.55 8.40 81.22
N ASP A 693 -12.23 9.49 80.88
CA ASP A 693 -12.34 9.94 79.50
C ASP A 693 -11.00 10.46 79.00
N PHE A 694 -10.32 9.62 78.22
CA PHE A 694 -8.98 9.89 77.71
C PHE A 694 -8.95 11.08 76.74
N ASN A 695 -10.02 11.34 75.99
CA ASN A 695 -10.10 12.49 75.09
C ASN A 695 -10.14 13.80 75.88
N ALA A 696 -10.92 13.82 76.97
CA ALA A 696 -10.97 14.97 77.87
C ALA A 696 -9.62 15.22 78.56
N MET A 697 -8.92 14.17 78.99
CA MET A 697 -7.60 14.27 79.62
C MET A 697 -6.50 14.78 78.68
N VAL A 698 -6.60 14.48 77.38
CA VAL A 698 -5.74 15.07 76.35
C VAL A 698 -6.03 16.56 76.19
N GLY A 699 -7.30 16.95 76.14
CA GLY A 699 -7.72 18.35 76.06
C GLY A 699 -7.28 19.20 77.27
N SER A 700 -7.22 18.60 78.46
CA SER A 700 -6.75 19.26 79.69
C SER A 700 -5.24 19.18 79.92
N GLY A 701 -4.47 18.59 79.00
CA GLY A 701 -3.01 18.45 79.11
C GLY A 701 -2.51 17.46 80.17
N GLN A 702 -3.40 16.66 80.76
CA GLN A 702 -3.01 15.61 81.72
C GLN A 702 -2.39 14.39 81.02
N ILE A 703 -2.84 14.11 79.80
CA ILE A 703 -2.26 13.10 78.92
C ILE A 703 -1.71 13.79 77.68
N ARG A 704 -0.47 13.47 77.29
CA ARG A 704 0.12 14.00 76.07
C ARG A 704 -0.50 13.36 74.82
N GLN A 705 -0.66 14.15 73.76
CA GLN A 705 -1.21 13.69 72.48
C GLN A 705 -0.36 12.58 71.84
N ASP A 706 0.96 12.72 71.86
CA ASP A 706 1.90 11.73 71.31
C ASP A 706 1.78 10.37 72.02
N PHE A 707 1.71 10.39 73.36
CA PHE A 707 1.47 9.21 74.17
C PHE A 707 0.11 8.56 73.86
N TYR A 708 -0.95 9.37 73.74
CA TYR A 708 -2.29 8.89 73.41
C TYR A 708 -2.33 8.11 72.09
N TYR A 709 -1.84 8.70 71.00
CA TYR A 709 -1.88 8.05 69.69
C TYR A 709 -1.03 6.77 69.64
N ARG A 710 0.04 6.68 70.43
CA ARG A 710 0.87 5.48 70.51
C ARG A 710 0.22 4.33 71.25
N ILE A 711 -0.53 4.61 72.32
CA ILE A 711 -1.18 3.56 73.12
C ILE A 711 -2.58 3.19 72.58
N SER A 712 -3.26 4.11 71.91
CA SER A 712 -4.64 3.97 71.44
C SER A 712 -4.74 3.49 69.98
N ILE A 713 -3.94 2.50 69.59
CA ILE A 713 -3.99 1.94 68.21
C ILE A 713 -5.27 1.15 68.00
N LEU A 714 -5.63 0.29 68.96
CA LEU A 714 -6.87 -0.48 68.95
C LEU A 714 -7.66 -0.26 70.24
N PRO A 715 -8.68 0.64 70.24
CA PRO A 715 -9.52 0.86 71.41
C PRO A 715 -10.58 -0.25 71.55
N ILE A 716 -10.70 -0.80 72.75
CA ILE A 716 -11.75 -1.76 73.14
C ILE A 716 -12.58 -1.12 74.25
N VAL A 717 -13.82 -0.76 73.93
CA VAL A 717 -14.76 -0.16 74.89
C VAL A 717 -15.55 -1.27 75.58
N LEU A 718 -15.42 -1.37 76.90
CA LEU A 718 -16.18 -2.28 77.74
C LEU A 718 -17.50 -1.63 78.19
N PRO A 719 -18.65 -2.23 77.86
CA PRO A 719 -19.94 -1.70 78.29
C PRO A 719 -20.14 -1.90 79.80
N PRO A 720 -20.71 -0.90 80.51
CA PRO A 720 -21.13 -1.05 81.89
C PRO A 720 -22.26 -2.08 82.02
N LEU A 721 -22.42 -2.68 83.20
CA LEU A 721 -23.36 -3.78 83.44
C LEU A 721 -24.81 -3.41 83.12
N ARG A 722 -25.19 -2.14 83.33
CA ARG A 722 -26.51 -1.59 82.99
C ARG A 722 -26.84 -1.61 81.50
N GLU A 723 -25.84 -1.65 80.62
CA GLU A 723 -26.00 -1.75 79.16
C GLU A 723 -26.00 -3.22 78.67
N LYS A 724 -25.61 -4.16 79.54
CA LYS A 724 -25.56 -5.60 79.25
C LYS A 724 -26.33 -6.42 80.29
N LYS A 725 -27.57 -5.99 80.57
CA LYS A 725 -28.44 -6.62 81.57
C LYS A 725 -28.72 -8.10 81.31
N GLU A 726 -28.75 -8.52 80.04
CA GLU A 726 -28.91 -9.93 79.63
C GLU A 726 -27.84 -10.87 80.19
N ASP A 727 -26.68 -10.33 80.59
CA ASP A 727 -25.57 -11.09 81.15
C ASP A 727 -25.68 -11.26 82.67
N ILE A 728 -26.55 -10.51 83.34
CA ILE A 728 -26.70 -10.54 84.81
C ILE A 728 -27.03 -11.96 85.32
N PRO A 729 -28.01 -12.70 84.76
CA PRO A 729 -28.29 -14.05 85.24
C PRO A 729 -27.10 -15.01 85.11
N LEU A 730 -26.34 -14.88 84.03
CA LEU A 730 -25.15 -15.71 83.77
C LEU A 730 -24.02 -15.40 84.74
N LEU A 731 -23.79 -14.11 85.03
CA LEU A 731 -22.80 -13.65 86.00
C LEU A 731 -23.18 -14.09 87.42
N VAL A 732 -24.46 -13.99 87.76
CA VAL A 732 -25.00 -14.44 89.04
C VAL A 732 -24.76 -15.94 89.24
N GLU A 733 -25.16 -16.74 88.26
CA GLU A 733 -24.94 -18.18 88.28
C GLU A 733 -23.45 -18.53 88.37
N HIS A 734 -22.61 -17.82 87.62
CA HIS A 734 -21.17 -17.98 87.66
C HIS A 734 -20.60 -17.74 89.06
N PHE A 735 -20.96 -16.62 89.70
CA PHE A 735 -20.46 -16.30 91.04
C PHE A 735 -21.02 -17.21 92.13
N LEU A 736 -22.29 -17.60 92.04
CA LEU A 736 -22.85 -18.60 92.94
C LEU A 736 -22.07 -19.91 92.85
N ARG A 737 -21.80 -20.41 91.63
CA ARG A 737 -20.96 -21.61 91.42
C ARG A 737 -19.53 -21.43 91.93
N LEU A 738 -18.97 -20.22 91.81
CA LEU A 738 -17.59 -19.95 92.20
C LEU A 738 -17.41 -19.90 93.72
N TYR A 739 -18.37 -19.33 94.45
CA TYR A 739 -18.25 -19.11 95.90
C TYR A 739 -19.00 -20.14 96.75
N PHE A 740 -20.04 -20.78 96.22
CA PHE A 740 -20.80 -21.78 96.94
C PHE A 740 -20.18 -23.18 96.80
N LYS A 741 -19.73 -23.77 97.91
CA LYS A 741 -19.12 -25.10 97.95
C LYS A 741 -20.09 -26.25 98.33
N GLY A 742 -21.39 -25.97 98.46
CA GLY A 742 -22.39 -26.99 98.80
C GLY A 742 -22.86 -27.82 97.60
N LYS A 743 -23.53 -28.96 97.85
CA LYS A 743 -23.97 -29.90 96.81
C LYS A 743 -25.03 -29.36 95.83
N LYS A 744 -25.80 -28.34 96.22
CA LYS A 744 -26.87 -27.76 95.39
C LYS A 744 -26.85 -26.23 95.48
N ILE A 745 -26.65 -25.59 94.34
CA ILE A 745 -26.57 -24.12 94.23
C ILE A 745 -27.90 -23.50 94.70
N PRO A 746 -27.90 -22.47 95.55
CA PRO A 746 -29.11 -21.76 95.95
C PRO A 746 -29.80 -21.16 94.72
N SER A 747 -31.10 -21.39 94.58
CA SER A 747 -31.91 -20.74 93.55
C SER A 747 -32.24 -19.32 93.99
N ILE A 748 -32.01 -18.34 93.13
CA ILE A 748 -32.42 -16.96 93.40
C ILE A 748 -33.92 -16.83 93.07
N PRO A 749 -34.75 -16.29 93.99
CA PRO A 749 -36.15 -16.02 93.70
C PRO A 749 -36.33 -15.05 92.52
N ALA A 750 -37.39 -15.23 91.72
CA ALA A 750 -37.66 -14.38 90.56
C ALA A 750 -37.73 -12.87 90.93
N LYS A 751 -38.40 -12.53 92.03
CA LYS A 751 -38.48 -11.15 92.55
C LYS A 751 -37.11 -10.51 92.78
N VAL A 752 -36.11 -11.29 93.23
CA VAL A 752 -34.74 -10.80 93.45
C VAL A 752 -34.02 -10.59 92.11
N MET A 753 -34.27 -11.46 91.14
CA MET A 753 -33.72 -11.29 89.80
C MET A 753 -34.27 -10.02 89.13
N ASP A 754 -35.55 -9.70 89.33
CA ASP A 754 -36.14 -8.44 88.85
C ASP A 754 -35.46 -7.22 89.49
N MET A 755 -35.16 -7.28 90.80
CA MET A 755 -34.35 -6.25 91.47
C MET A 755 -32.96 -6.11 90.86
N PHE A 756 -32.30 -7.22 90.49
CA PHE A 756 -31.01 -7.18 89.79
C PHE A 756 -31.09 -6.50 88.42
N TYR A 757 -32.20 -6.69 87.69
CA TYR A 757 -32.44 -6.02 86.42
C TYR A 757 -32.73 -4.53 86.56
N MET A 758 -33.42 -4.11 87.63
CA MET A 758 -33.75 -2.70 87.87
C MET A 758 -32.58 -1.89 88.42
N HIS A 759 -31.61 -2.53 89.08
CA HIS A 759 -30.45 -1.85 89.65
C HIS A 759 -29.49 -1.32 88.57
N ASN A 760 -28.89 -0.14 88.81
CA ASN A 760 -28.00 0.53 87.85
C ASN A 760 -26.54 0.05 87.91
N TRP A 761 -26.17 -0.68 88.96
CA TRP A 761 -24.84 -1.28 89.16
C TRP A 761 -23.67 -0.29 88.97
N PRO A 762 -23.58 0.79 89.79
CA PRO A 762 -22.47 1.75 89.71
C PRO A 762 -21.09 1.13 89.89
N GLY A 763 -20.96 0.03 90.65
CA GLY A 763 -19.71 -0.74 90.76
C GLY A 763 -19.62 -1.93 89.79
N ASN A 764 -20.51 -1.98 88.79
CA ASN A 764 -20.56 -2.98 87.73
C ASN A 764 -20.48 -4.43 88.26
N VAL A 765 -19.64 -5.27 87.66
CA VAL A 765 -19.50 -6.69 88.00
C VAL A 765 -18.88 -6.87 89.38
N ARG A 766 -18.00 -5.95 89.82
CA ARG A 766 -17.38 -5.99 91.16
C ARG A 766 -18.43 -5.81 92.27
N GLU A 767 -19.39 -4.91 92.07
CA GLU A 767 -20.51 -4.75 93.00
C GLU A 767 -21.43 -5.97 93.00
N LEU A 768 -21.82 -6.47 91.83
CA LEU A 768 -22.64 -7.69 91.71
C LEU A 768 -22.00 -8.88 92.43
N GLN A 769 -20.70 -9.08 92.23
CA GLN A 769 -19.92 -10.09 92.93
C GLN A 769 -19.98 -9.91 94.46
N GLY A 770 -19.82 -8.68 94.95
CA GLY A 770 -19.90 -8.35 96.38
C GLY A 770 -21.28 -8.60 96.98
N VAL A 771 -22.35 -8.29 96.25
CA VAL A 771 -23.74 -8.56 96.68
C VAL A 771 -23.98 -10.06 96.82
N ILE A 772 -23.52 -10.87 95.86
CA ILE A 772 -23.67 -12.34 95.90
C ILE A 772 -22.84 -12.95 97.03
N GLN A 773 -21.60 -12.50 97.22
CA GLN A 773 -20.76 -12.97 98.32
C GLN A 773 -21.39 -12.66 99.69
N ARG A 774 -21.94 -11.44 99.85
CA ARG A 774 -22.63 -11.05 101.08
C ARG A 774 -23.89 -11.89 101.31
N TYR A 775 -24.66 -12.15 100.26
CA TYR A 775 -25.83 -13.03 100.35
C TYR A 775 -25.44 -14.44 100.81
N LEU A 776 -24.37 -15.02 100.26
CA LEU A 776 -23.89 -16.34 100.69
C LEU A 776 -23.37 -16.36 102.14
N ALA A 777 -22.93 -15.22 102.67
CA ALA A 777 -22.43 -15.10 104.05
C ALA A 777 -23.53 -14.81 105.09
N VAL A 778 -24.50 -13.95 104.75
CA VAL A 778 -25.49 -13.39 105.70
C VAL A 778 -26.91 -13.92 105.46
N GLY A 779 -27.17 -14.50 104.28
CA GLY A 779 -28.48 -15.05 103.89
C GLY A 779 -29.45 -14.05 103.26
N ASN A 780 -29.11 -12.74 103.24
CA ASN A 780 -29.95 -11.68 102.69
C ASN A 780 -29.24 -10.86 101.60
N PHE A 781 -29.99 -10.43 100.58
CA PHE A 781 -29.50 -9.54 99.53
C PHE A 781 -29.53 -8.08 100.01
N HIS A 782 -28.36 -7.44 100.12
CA HIS A 782 -28.25 -6.02 100.40
C HIS A 782 -27.71 -5.27 99.18
N PHE A 783 -28.54 -4.42 98.58
CA PHE A 783 -28.12 -3.48 97.55
C PHE A 783 -27.50 -2.25 98.20
N LEU A 784 -26.29 -1.88 97.77
CA LEU A 784 -25.62 -0.68 98.26
C LEU A 784 -26.18 0.54 97.53
N SER A 785 -27.27 1.12 98.03
CA SER A 785 -27.70 2.43 97.58
C SER A 785 -26.74 3.51 98.12
N PRO A 786 -26.25 4.46 97.29
CA PRO A 786 -25.40 5.57 97.74
C PRO A 786 -26.02 6.44 98.84
N LYS A 787 -27.33 6.34 99.10
CA LYS A 787 -28.03 7.08 100.16
C LYS A 787 -27.98 6.40 101.54
N ASN A 788 -27.54 5.15 101.65
CA ASN A 788 -27.61 4.39 102.91
C ASN A 788 -26.24 4.21 103.60
N MET A 789 -25.36 5.21 103.47
CA MET A 789 -24.11 5.30 104.25
C MET A 789 -24.31 6.09 105.56
N GLY A 790 -25.51 6.00 106.15
CA GLY A 790 -25.84 6.59 107.45
C GLY A 790 -26.76 5.63 108.20
N LEU A 791 -26.33 5.24 109.39
CA LEU A 791 -27.11 4.45 110.35
C LEU A 791 -28.51 5.06 110.57
N LYS A 792 -29.57 4.26 110.43
CA LYS A 792 -30.72 4.23 111.36
C LYS A 792 -31.66 3.04 111.08
N ASN A 793 -31.72 2.20 112.10
CA ASN A 793 -32.79 1.35 112.62
C ASN A 793 -33.84 0.75 111.68
N TRP A 794 -33.94 -0.57 111.81
CA TRP A 794 -35.01 -1.43 111.38
C TRP A 794 -36.26 -1.16 112.22
N GLU A 795 -37.39 -0.88 111.59
CA GLU A 795 -38.71 -1.32 112.01
C GLU A 795 -39.69 -1.16 110.83
N GLU A 796 -40.37 -2.27 110.52
CA GLU A 796 -41.63 -2.45 109.78
C GLU A 796 -41.66 -2.17 108.26
N GLU A 797 -41.63 -3.27 107.48
CA GLU A 797 -42.10 -3.36 106.10
C GLU A 797 -43.56 -3.85 106.09
N GLU A 798 -44.48 -3.03 105.58
CA GLU A 798 -45.79 -3.47 105.07
C GLU A 798 -45.80 -3.38 103.53
N GLU A 799 -46.55 -4.31 102.95
CA GLU A 799 -46.52 -4.77 101.58
C GLU A 799 -46.99 -3.77 100.51
N GLU A 800 -46.43 -3.97 99.31
CA GLU A 800 -46.81 -3.38 98.03
C GLU A 800 -48.32 -3.44 97.74
N THR A 801 -48.88 -2.41 97.11
CA THR A 801 -49.75 -2.60 95.94
C THR A 801 -49.94 -1.33 95.09
N LEU A 802 -49.71 -1.53 93.79
CA LEU A 802 -50.42 -1.01 92.61
C LEU A 802 -50.62 0.52 92.44
N ALA A 803 -50.03 1.01 91.35
CA ALA A 803 -50.17 2.37 90.83
C ALA A 803 -51.62 2.72 90.45
N GLU A 804 -52.14 3.80 91.03
CA GLU A 804 -53.35 4.48 90.57
C GLU A 804 -53.01 5.81 89.87
N GLN A 805 -53.74 6.11 88.79
CA GLN A 805 -53.75 7.40 88.11
C GLN A 805 -54.39 8.48 88.99
N PRO A 806 -53.98 9.76 88.87
CA PRO A 806 -54.42 10.81 89.79
C PRO A 806 -55.89 11.22 89.53
N MET A 807 -56.75 11.06 90.55
CA MET A 807 -58.13 11.57 90.55
C MET A 807 -58.17 12.95 91.22
N GLN A 808 -58.80 13.94 90.57
CA GLN A 808 -58.99 15.29 91.12
C GLN A 808 -59.89 15.26 92.36
N VAL A 809 -59.58 16.10 93.35
CA VAL A 809 -60.30 16.22 94.63
C VAL A 809 -61.68 16.83 94.39
N GLY A 810 -62.73 16.00 94.45
CA GLY A 810 -64.13 16.40 94.59
C GLY A 810 -64.68 16.14 96.00
N GLU A 811 -65.95 16.44 96.25
CA GLU A 811 -66.61 16.15 97.53
C GLU A 811 -66.51 14.65 97.87
N LEU A 812 -65.94 14.34 99.04
CA LEU A 812 -65.69 12.97 99.54
C LEU A 812 -66.91 12.05 99.45
N ARG A 813 -68.12 12.63 99.57
CA ARG A 813 -69.38 11.90 99.42
C ARG A 813 -69.57 11.32 98.01
N GLY A 814 -69.26 12.09 96.96
CA GLY A 814 -69.37 11.63 95.58
C GLY A 814 -68.33 10.56 95.25
N ALA A 815 -67.09 10.71 95.73
CA ALA A 815 -66.03 9.72 95.54
C ALA A 815 -66.35 8.38 96.22
N LEU A 816 -66.93 8.40 97.42
CA LEU A 816 -67.37 7.20 98.12
C LEU A 816 -68.57 6.55 97.44
N GLU A 817 -69.55 7.32 96.94
CA GLU A 817 -70.69 6.77 96.20
C GLU A 817 -70.26 6.15 94.86
N ASP A 818 -69.30 6.76 94.15
CA ASP A 818 -68.75 6.22 92.90
C ASP A 818 -67.91 4.96 93.12
N PHE A 819 -67.11 4.93 94.19
CA PHE A 819 -66.36 3.74 94.58
C PHE A 819 -67.33 2.61 94.98
N GLU A 820 -68.32 2.92 95.82
CA GLU A 820 -69.34 1.95 96.25
C GLU A 820 -70.14 1.41 95.06
N LYS A 821 -70.51 2.27 94.09
CA LYS A 821 -71.20 1.87 92.86
C LYS A 821 -70.35 0.94 92.00
N ARG A 822 -69.07 1.24 91.81
CA ARG A 822 -68.14 0.37 91.06
C ARG A 822 -67.93 -0.96 91.76
N PHE A 823 -67.77 -0.94 93.09
CA PHE A 823 -67.54 -2.13 93.90
C PHE A 823 -68.74 -3.08 93.89
N ILE A 824 -69.95 -2.55 94.10
CA ILE A 824 -71.20 -3.33 94.05
C ILE A 824 -71.44 -3.87 92.64
N LYS A 825 -71.21 -3.07 91.59
CA LYS A 825 -71.37 -3.50 90.20
C LYS A 825 -70.41 -4.65 89.83
N ASN A 826 -69.14 -4.56 90.21
CA ASN A 826 -68.18 -5.64 89.98
C ASN A 826 -68.57 -6.93 90.71
N ALA A 827 -69.07 -6.83 91.95
CA ALA A 827 -69.55 -7.98 92.70
C ALA A 827 -70.84 -8.58 92.11
N LEU A 828 -71.72 -7.76 91.53
CA LEU A 828 -72.89 -8.22 90.78
C LEU A 828 -72.46 -8.95 89.50
N ASP A 829 -71.54 -8.39 88.71
CA ASP A 829 -71.05 -9.00 87.47
C ASP A 829 -70.36 -10.36 87.74
N GLN A 830 -69.50 -10.44 88.76
CA GLN A 830 -68.86 -11.71 89.16
C GLN A 830 -69.88 -12.78 89.59
N CYS A 831 -71.00 -12.37 90.18
CA CYS A 831 -72.07 -13.26 90.61
C CYS A 831 -73.19 -13.41 89.56
N ARG A 832 -72.97 -12.96 88.31
CA ARG A 832 -73.98 -12.96 87.22
C ARG A 832 -75.32 -12.35 87.65
N TRP A 833 -75.27 -11.25 88.39
CA TRP A 833 -76.41 -10.48 88.88
C TRP A 833 -77.32 -11.23 89.88
N HIS A 834 -76.84 -12.32 90.48
CA HIS A 834 -77.57 -13.07 91.48
C HIS A 834 -77.51 -12.40 92.87
N ARG A 835 -78.46 -11.50 93.14
CA ARG A 835 -78.52 -10.61 94.32
C ARG A 835 -78.23 -11.29 95.67
N GLY A 836 -78.79 -12.47 95.93
CA GLY A 836 -78.56 -13.19 97.20
C GLY A 836 -77.11 -13.68 97.38
N LYS A 837 -76.44 -14.07 96.28
CA LYS A 837 -75.03 -14.50 96.32
C LYS A 837 -74.10 -13.30 96.40
N THR A 838 -74.44 -12.22 95.70
CA THR A 838 -73.71 -10.95 95.78
C THR A 838 -73.77 -10.35 97.18
N ALA A 839 -74.93 -10.40 97.85
CA ALA A 839 -75.08 -9.93 99.23
C ALA A 839 -74.20 -10.74 100.20
N GLY A 840 -74.18 -12.08 100.04
CA GLY A 840 -73.27 -12.95 100.80
C GLY A 840 -71.80 -12.68 100.53
N LEU A 841 -71.41 -12.45 99.27
CA LEU A 841 -70.02 -12.12 98.90
C LEU A 841 -69.57 -10.77 99.47
N LEU A 842 -70.48 -9.80 99.50
CA LEU A 842 -70.23 -8.46 100.05
C LEU A 842 -70.40 -8.38 101.57
N GLY A 843 -70.82 -9.48 102.23
CA GLY A 843 -71.02 -9.52 103.68
C GLY A 843 -72.17 -8.63 104.18
N VAL A 844 -73.14 -8.30 103.32
CA VAL A 844 -74.29 -7.44 103.65
C VAL A 844 -75.61 -8.20 103.56
N ASP A 845 -76.61 -7.78 104.33
CA ASP A 845 -77.96 -8.33 104.22
C ASP A 845 -78.55 -8.05 102.81
N PRO A 846 -79.28 -9.01 102.19
CA PRO A 846 -79.87 -8.82 100.86
C PRO A 846 -80.77 -7.58 100.74
N LYS A 847 -81.44 -7.18 101.82
CA LYS A 847 -82.29 -5.98 101.84
C LYS A 847 -81.46 -4.69 101.82
N THR A 848 -80.29 -4.70 102.45
CA THR A 848 -79.32 -3.59 102.43
C THR A 848 -78.69 -3.43 101.05
N LEU A 849 -78.32 -4.55 100.41
CA LEU A 849 -77.82 -4.54 99.03
C LEU A 849 -78.86 -3.95 98.07
N TYR A 850 -80.13 -4.38 98.17
CA TYR A 850 -81.21 -3.87 97.34
C TYR A 850 -81.42 -2.36 97.50
N THR A 851 -81.40 -1.86 98.73
CA THR A 851 -81.54 -0.43 99.03
C THR A 851 -80.36 0.38 98.44
N LYS A 852 -79.13 -0.14 98.53
CA LYS A 852 -77.94 0.49 97.94
C LYS A 852 -77.98 0.48 96.41
N MET A 853 -78.42 -0.63 95.80
CA MET A 853 -78.60 -0.71 94.34
C MET A 853 -79.61 0.33 93.82
N GLN A 854 -80.77 0.47 94.47
CA GLN A 854 -81.75 1.49 94.10
C GLN A 854 -81.21 2.92 94.24
N LYS A 855 -80.51 3.22 95.35
CA LYS A 855 -79.92 4.55 95.58
C LYS A 855 -78.85 4.91 94.54
N LEU A 856 -78.07 3.93 94.08
CA LEU A 856 -76.96 4.11 93.13
C LEU A 856 -77.38 3.94 91.66
N GLY A 857 -78.65 3.60 91.40
CA GLY A 857 -79.21 3.41 90.06
C GLY A 857 -78.67 2.17 89.33
N LEU A 858 -78.49 1.05 90.06
CA LEU A 858 -78.02 -0.25 89.56
C LEU A 858 -79.11 -1.32 89.52
#